data_AF-A0A972PA08-F1
#
_entry.id   AF-A0A972PA08-F1
#
_cell.length_a   1.000
_cell.length_b   1.000
_cell.length_c   1.000
_cell.angle_alpha   90.00
_cell.angle_beta   90.00
_cell.angle_gamma   90.00
#
_symmetry.space_group_name_H-M   'P 1'
#
loop_
_entity.id
_entity.type
_entity.pdbx_description
1 polymer ?
#
loop_
_entity_poly.entity_id
_entity_poly.type
_entity_poly.pdbx_seq_one_letter_code
_entity_poly.pdbx_strand_id
1 'polypeptide(L)'
;MVNLLSSSLVLQFILRISSSLKWLYVSSCLARVGKAFADWVRGSYCTGWLVPQQMIQPVENCAITVRVARGGLKTLNKLVFNRLARWLRVMTTASFLRCRWDIEFARFLQAPLRWLGFCGLGAAGIYLLFSLALARPDHPKEIAGFYLLLFISLAASLIKQPWTSLRVSCWLWRTGKDWLGDLPDADPEAIKPTASLTPWPPLIVGLLLGTGFYCLGPTVIAVLGGLTGLVLILVYPSLGLYLLAAYAVIDSVLRLNHSLLSPVWDELLFVVLVVVWLTHASRTGQLQVRFGLLGWPVLFFIGISLFRYILPAPHPQVSLEGLRVVIEFILWYYLTVNLLDRPQQVRKLVAWVLLVMTGISLYGFYQYLIKVPIPTDWYESAYEIGLRTRVFSIVGSPNVLGSLLALTFPLSFGLFLTDRRWKWRVVLLIVTAVLGVCLIMTFSRGAWLALAFGLLVFGLVVDRRVLIGLIIFTLLVPIALPTVYQRVAFIASPQYRVSSEKDGRIARWSETVAEWERHPLVGQGFGEVGGAVAARSPIVKGNYTDSYYLKTGAEMGVLGLGALLWLLLAVLRAGAHTVYQLKDPWFRGLAGGIMAGLVAVIFHNMVENVFEVPMMVTYFWFFAGIMVSLPRLEGSTTPASSVPETAWLETGD
;
A
#
# COMPACT_ATOMS: atom_id res chain seq x y z
N MET A 1 34.83 26.50 -5.69
CA MET A 1 34.59 27.41 -4.54
C MET A 1 33.09 27.61 -4.34
N VAL A 2 32.31 26.54 -4.13
CA VAL A 2 30.81 26.57 -4.03
C VAL A 2 30.28 25.54 -3.00
N ASN A 3 31.03 25.21 -1.94
CA ASN A 3 30.63 24.17 -0.96
C ASN A 3 30.49 24.64 0.50
N LEU A 4 30.20 25.93 0.74
CA LEU A 4 30.08 26.48 2.10
C LEU A 4 28.77 27.23 2.40
N LEU A 5 27.76 27.18 1.52
CA LEU A 5 26.49 27.91 1.69
C LEU A 5 25.26 27.04 2.02
N SER A 6 25.37 25.71 2.08
CA SER A 6 24.22 24.83 2.36
C SER A 6 23.94 24.62 3.85
N SER A 7 24.93 24.79 4.73
CA SER A 7 24.80 24.53 6.17
C SER A 7 24.23 25.71 6.97
N SER A 8 24.32 26.95 6.47
CA SER A 8 23.75 28.13 7.15
C SER A 8 22.22 28.26 6.94
N LEU A 9 21.71 27.81 5.79
CA LEU A 9 20.27 27.83 5.49
C LEU A 9 19.48 26.81 6.32
N VAL A 10 20.05 25.64 6.60
CA VAL A 10 19.41 24.60 7.43
C VAL A 10 19.36 25.02 8.90
N LEU A 11 20.41 25.69 9.41
CA LEU A 11 20.41 26.20 10.78
C LEU A 11 19.45 27.40 10.95
N GLN A 12 19.34 28.27 9.94
CA GLN A 12 18.33 29.34 9.94
C GLN A 12 16.90 28.81 9.78
N PHE A 13 16.72 27.67 9.10
CA PHE A 13 15.43 26.97 8.98
C PHE A 13 14.98 26.37 10.31
N ILE A 14 15.89 25.77 11.08
CA ILE A 14 15.59 25.23 12.43
C ILE A 14 15.30 26.36 13.43
N LEU A 15 16.06 27.46 13.38
CA LEU A 15 15.85 28.61 14.28
C LEU A 15 14.58 29.41 13.95
N ARG A 16 14.14 29.48 12.68
CA ARG A 16 12.85 30.12 12.30
C ARG A 16 11.60 29.31 12.64
N ILE A 17 11.73 27.99 12.79
CA ILE A 17 10.64 27.12 13.25
C ILE A 17 10.41 27.28 14.76
N SER A 18 11.45 27.59 15.55
CA SER A 18 11.27 27.83 16.99
C SER A 18 10.63 29.19 17.30
N SER A 19 10.82 30.21 16.44
CA SER A 19 10.32 31.58 16.67
C SER A 19 8.89 31.84 16.16
N SER A 20 8.23 30.87 15.53
CA SER A 20 6.95 31.07 14.82
C SER A 20 5.73 30.39 15.45
N LEU A 21 5.88 29.71 16.59
CA LEU A 21 4.76 29.13 17.37
C LEU A 21 4.31 30.10 18.48
N LYS A 22 3.60 31.17 18.09
CA LYS A 22 2.85 32.03 19.03
C LYS A 22 1.54 31.35 19.44
N TRP A 23 1.59 30.48 20.46
CA TRP A 23 0.42 30.05 21.25
C TRP A 23 0.46 30.76 22.61
N LEU A 24 -0.09 31.98 22.67
CA LEU A 24 -0.03 32.85 23.86
C LEU A 24 -1.37 32.97 24.61
N TYR A 25 -2.22 31.95 24.55
CA TYR A 25 -3.49 31.92 25.31
C TYR A 25 -3.69 30.67 26.19
N VAL A 26 -2.74 29.73 26.22
CA VAL A 26 -2.81 28.50 27.06
C VAL A 26 -1.85 28.54 28.26
N SER A 27 -0.94 29.52 28.33
CA SER A 27 0.09 29.61 29.37
C SER A 27 -0.43 30.09 30.74
N SER A 28 -1.53 30.85 30.81
CA SER A 28 -2.06 31.39 32.08
C SER A 28 -2.94 30.41 32.87
N CYS A 29 -3.35 29.29 32.26
CA CYS A 29 -4.07 28.21 32.92
C CYS A 29 -3.10 27.12 33.43
N LEU A 30 -2.08 26.77 32.63
CA LEU A 30 -1.04 25.82 33.02
C LEU A 30 -0.08 26.37 34.10
N ALA A 31 0.17 27.68 34.13
CA ALA A 31 0.96 28.29 35.21
C ALA A 31 0.24 28.27 36.58
N ARG A 32 -1.11 28.28 36.60
CA ARG A 32 -1.89 28.15 37.85
C ARG A 32 -1.97 26.71 38.34
N VAL A 33 -2.04 25.74 37.43
CA VAL A 33 -1.99 24.30 37.76
C VAL A 33 -0.58 23.88 38.19
N GLY A 34 0.46 24.43 37.55
CA GLY A 34 1.85 24.16 37.92
C GLY A 34 2.26 24.73 39.27
N LYS A 35 1.70 25.88 39.69
CA LYS A 35 1.95 26.45 41.02
C LYS A 35 1.26 25.64 42.14
N ALA A 36 0.02 25.19 41.91
CA ALA A 36 -0.69 24.31 42.83
C ALA A 36 -0.01 22.93 43.00
N PHE A 37 0.62 22.41 41.95
CA PHE A 37 1.36 21.15 41.99
C PHE A 37 2.76 21.32 42.63
N ALA A 38 3.43 22.46 42.42
CA ALA A 38 4.73 22.76 43.03
C ALA A 38 4.65 23.12 44.53
N ASP A 39 3.49 23.58 45.00
CA ASP A 39 3.21 23.79 46.42
C ASP A 39 2.82 22.46 47.12
N TRP A 40 2.23 21.52 46.38
CA TRP A 40 1.92 20.16 46.86
C TRP A 40 3.18 19.28 47.01
N VAL A 41 4.14 19.39 46.08
CA VAL A 41 5.41 18.63 46.11
C VAL A 41 6.40 19.15 47.16
N ARG A 42 6.24 20.39 47.66
CA ARG A 42 7.16 21.01 48.63
C ARG A 42 6.84 20.75 50.11
N GLY A 43 5.76 20.03 50.44
CA GLY A 43 5.38 19.77 51.82
C GLY A 43 5.27 18.28 52.13
N SER A 44 6.40 17.60 52.40
CA SER A 44 6.51 16.44 53.33
C SER A 44 7.93 15.85 53.35
N TYR A 45 8.82 16.41 54.19
CA TYR A 45 9.88 15.67 54.88
C TYR A 45 9.77 16.07 56.36
N CYS A 46 9.52 15.11 57.25
CA CYS A 46 9.47 15.33 58.69
C CYS A 46 10.88 15.27 59.28
N THR A 47 11.30 16.33 59.98
CA THR A 47 12.23 16.25 61.13
C THR A 47 11.99 17.41 62.08
N GLY A 48 11.79 17.12 63.38
CA GLY A 48 12.14 18.05 64.47
C GLY A 48 11.01 18.75 65.24
N TRP A 49 10.61 18.15 66.37
CA TRP A 49 10.42 18.72 67.72
C TRP A 49 9.79 20.13 67.97
N LEU A 50 8.94 20.15 69.02
CA LEU A 50 8.48 21.28 69.87
C LEU A 50 7.19 22.07 69.48
N VAL A 51 6.07 21.55 70.01
CA VAL A 51 4.89 22.18 70.69
C VAL A 51 5.15 23.63 71.19
N PRO A 52 4.17 24.60 71.29
CA PRO A 52 2.75 24.42 71.71
C PRO A 52 1.63 25.22 71.00
N GLN A 53 0.42 24.64 71.14
CA GLN A 53 -0.86 25.22 71.59
C GLN A 53 -1.31 26.61 71.10
N GLN A 54 -2.47 26.62 70.43
CA GLN A 54 -3.73 27.33 70.76
C GLN A 54 -4.51 27.43 69.43
N MET A 55 -5.57 26.66 69.18
CA MET A 55 -6.87 26.78 69.84
C MET A 55 -7.51 25.42 70.16
N ILE A 56 -7.88 25.31 71.43
CA ILE A 56 -8.68 24.32 72.13
C ILE A 56 -10.16 24.71 71.87
N GLN A 57 -10.93 23.84 71.19
CA GLN A 57 -12.03 23.00 71.76
C GLN A 57 -13.39 23.74 71.92
N PRO A 58 -14.54 23.08 72.26
CA PRO A 58 -14.72 21.67 72.68
C PRO A 58 -15.94 20.89 72.12
N VAL A 59 -15.84 19.56 72.28
CA VAL A 59 -16.86 18.60 72.82
C VAL A 59 -18.18 18.44 72.04
N GLU A 60 -18.35 17.33 71.31
CA GLU A 60 -18.86 16.03 71.78
C GLU A 60 -20.26 16.07 72.43
N ASN A 61 -21.21 15.42 71.75
CA ASN A 61 -22.30 14.67 72.38
C ASN A 61 -22.58 13.45 71.49
N CYS A 62 -22.36 12.23 71.99
CA CYS A 62 -23.37 11.45 72.71
C CYS A 62 -24.67 11.23 71.92
N ALA A 63 -24.73 10.05 71.31
CA ALA A 63 -25.80 9.06 71.42
C ALA A 63 -27.26 9.37 71.02
N ILE A 64 -27.90 8.26 70.61
CA ILE A 64 -29.34 7.95 70.60
C ILE A 64 -30.14 8.48 69.38
N THR A 65 -30.48 7.59 68.45
CA THR A 65 -31.85 7.02 68.39
C THR A 65 -32.06 6.10 67.19
N VAL A 66 -32.55 4.90 67.51
CA VAL A 66 -33.41 4.10 66.63
C VAL A 66 -34.75 4.85 66.45
N ARG A 67 -35.15 5.09 65.19
CA ARG A 67 -36.55 5.13 64.73
C ARG A 67 -36.53 4.53 63.33
N VAL A 68 -37.05 3.33 63.09
CA VAL A 68 -38.48 2.99 63.05
C VAL A 68 -39.32 4.16 62.57
N ALA A 69 -39.54 4.21 61.25
CA ALA A 69 -40.87 4.54 60.73
C ALA A 69 -41.46 3.24 60.18
N ARG A 70 -42.16 2.50 61.07
CA ARG A 70 -43.21 1.56 60.68
C ARG A 70 -44.42 2.39 60.26
N GLY A 71 -44.99 2.08 59.09
CA GLY A 71 -46.41 2.32 58.82
C GLY A 71 -46.67 3.17 57.57
N GLY A 72 -47.18 2.51 56.52
CA GLY A 72 -47.92 3.19 55.45
C GLY A 72 -47.51 2.85 54.03
N LEU A 73 -47.63 1.57 53.63
CA LEU A 73 -47.85 1.00 52.28
C LEU A 73 -47.25 -0.42 52.31
N LYS A 74 -47.90 -1.39 52.97
CA LYS A 74 -48.92 -2.27 52.35
C LYS A 74 -48.72 -2.42 50.84
N THR A 75 -48.57 -3.68 50.43
CA THR A 75 -48.59 -4.22 49.06
C THR A 75 -47.27 -4.14 48.29
N LEU A 76 -46.47 -5.23 48.32
CA LEU A 76 -46.20 -6.06 47.12
C LEU A 76 -45.26 -7.25 47.45
N ASN A 77 -45.90 -8.40 47.64
CA ASN A 77 -45.51 -9.76 47.26
C ASN A 77 -44.15 -10.40 47.65
N LYS A 78 -44.27 -11.26 48.69
CA LYS A 78 -43.51 -12.50 48.97
C LYS A 78 -43.29 -13.46 47.76
N LEU A 79 -43.84 -13.15 46.58
CA LEU A 79 -43.74 -13.97 45.37
C LEU A 79 -42.41 -13.79 44.62
N VAL A 80 -41.72 -12.64 44.77
CA VAL A 80 -40.47 -12.35 44.05
C VAL A 80 -39.26 -13.03 44.71
N PHE A 81 -39.21 -13.04 46.04
CA PHE A 81 -38.09 -13.63 46.78
C PHE A 81 -38.09 -15.17 46.69
N ASN A 82 -39.27 -15.80 46.67
CA ASN A 82 -39.40 -17.25 46.49
C ASN A 82 -39.17 -17.72 45.03
N ARG A 83 -39.21 -16.83 44.04
CA ARG A 83 -38.85 -17.13 42.64
C ARG A 83 -37.34 -17.01 42.40
N LEU A 84 -36.66 -16.05 43.03
CA LEU A 84 -35.20 -15.91 42.94
C LEU A 84 -34.46 -17.08 43.62
N ALA A 85 -34.94 -17.55 44.78
CA ALA A 85 -34.36 -18.69 45.48
C ALA A 85 -34.58 -20.04 44.74
N ARG A 86 -35.58 -20.11 43.86
CA ARG A 86 -35.85 -21.27 43.00
C ARG A 86 -35.01 -21.24 41.71
N TRP A 87 -34.73 -20.05 41.18
CA TRP A 87 -33.82 -19.83 40.04
C TRP A 87 -32.36 -20.18 40.38
N LEU A 88 -31.90 -19.82 41.59
CA LEU A 88 -30.54 -20.11 42.05
C LEU A 88 -30.29 -21.60 42.35
N ARG A 89 -31.33 -22.42 42.56
CA ARG A 89 -31.20 -23.89 42.69
C ARG A 89 -31.27 -24.66 41.37
N VAL A 90 -31.68 -24.02 40.27
CA VAL A 90 -31.76 -24.64 38.94
C VAL A 90 -30.43 -24.49 38.18
N MET A 91 -29.59 -23.52 38.55
CA MET A 91 -28.26 -23.36 37.91
C MET A 91 -27.16 -24.25 38.50
N THR A 92 -27.37 -24.90 39.65
CA THR A 92 -26.36 -25.78 40.27
C THR A 92 -26.50 -27.26 39.90
N THR A 93 -27.47 -27.63 39.04
CA THR A 93 -27.74 -29.03 38.63
C THR A 93 -27.63 -29.30 37.12
N ALA A 94 -27.11 -28.38 36.31
CA ALA A 94 -26.85 -28.61 34.89
C ALA A 94 -25.38 -28.98 34.62
N SER A 95 -24.90 -30.02 35.33
CA SER A 95 -23.56 -30.59 35.17
C SER A 95 -23.65 -31.94 34.46
N PHE A 96 -24.15 -32.03 33.22
CA PHE A 96 -23.96 -33.21 32.36
C PHE A 96 -24.45 -32.93 30.94
N LEU A 97 -23.56 -32.45 30.06
CA LEU A 97 -23.60 -32.61 28.60
C LEU A 97 -22.21 -32.26 28.06
N ARG A 98 -21.28 -33.20 28.21
CA ARG A 98 -19.93 -33.21 27.60
C ARG A 98 -20.03 -33.60 26.12
N CYS A 99 -19.02 -33.17 25.36
CA CYS A 99 -18.67 -33.57 23.99
C CYS A 99 -19.31 -32.82 22.82
N ARG A 100 -18.87 -31.57 22.59
CA ARG A 100 -18.56 -31.03 21.23
C ARG A 100 -17.82 -29.68 21.20
N TRP A 101 -17.56 -29.06 22.36
CA TRP A 101 -17.00 -27.70 22.46
C TRP A 101 -15.49 -27.60 22.70
N ASP A 102 -14.77 -28.72 22.86
CA ASP A 102 -13.35 -28.68 23.24
C ASP A 102 -12.38 -28.26 22.12
N ILE A 103 -12.79 -28.32 20.84
CA ILE A 103 -11.91 -27.95 19.72
C ILE A 103 -12.00 -26.44 19.40
N GLU A 104 -13.17 -25.83 19.57
CA GLU A 104 -13.39 -24.40 19.33
C GLU A 104 -12.89 -23.55 20.51
N PHE A 105 -13.08 -24.00 21.76
CA PHE A 105 -12.61 -23.30 22.95
C PHE A 105 -11.07 -23.32 23.06
N ALA A 106 -10.42 -24.42 22.66
CA ALA A 106 -8.96 -24.50 22.56
C ALA A 106 -8.39 -23.58 21.47
N ARG A 107 -9.09 -23.37 20.35
CA ARG A 107 -8.71 -22.39 19.31
C ARG A 107 -8.93 -20.95 19.76
N PHE A 108 -9.99 -20.70 20.55
CA PHE A 108 -10.30 -19.39 21.12
C PHE A 108 -9.28 -18.94 22.17
N LEU A 109 -8.73 -19.88 22.96
CA LEU A 109 -7.65 -19.63 23.93
C LEU A 109 -6.25 -19.54 23.30
N GLN A 110 -6.02 -20.13 22.13
CA GLN A 110 -4.72 -20.08 21.45
C GLN A 110 -4.34 -18.67 20.98
N ALA A 111 -5.30 -17.83 20.59
CA ALA A 111 -5.02 -16.45 20.20
C ALA A 111 -4.52 -15.59 21.38
N PRO A 112 -5.22 -15.49 22.52
CA PRO A 112 -4.76 -14.71 23.66
C PRO A 112 -3.50 -15.27 24.31
N LEU A 113 -3.28 -16.60 24.32
CA LEU A 113 -2.03 -17.21 24.83
C LEU A 113 -0.81 -16.91 23.94
N ARG A 114 -0.98 -16.85 22.61
CA ARG A 114 0.08 -16.40 21.70
C ARG A 114 0.43 -14.94 21.93
N TRP A 115 -0.56 -14.07 22.14
CA TRP A 115 -0.35 -12.66 22.46
C TRP A 115 0.29 -12.47 23.84
N LEU A 116 -0.12 -13.22 24.86
CA LEU A 116 0.51 -13.20 26.19
C LEU A 116 1.96 -13.69 26.16
N GLY A 117 2.27 -14.72 25.37
CA GLY A 117 3.64 -15.17 25.15
C GLY A 117 4.51 -14.14 24.42
N PHE A 118 3.96 -13.46 23.41
CA PHE A 118 4.65 -12.40 22.66
C PHE A 118 4.87 -11.14 23.52
N CYS A 119 3.85 -10.74 24.27
CA CYS A 119 3.93 -9.60 25.20
C CYS A 119 4.86 -9.91 26.39
N GLY A 120 4.88 -11.15 26.88
CA GLY A 120 5.78 -11.59 27.95
C GLY A 120 7.25 -11.65 27.51
N LEU A 121 7.54 -12.20 26.32
CA LEU A 121 8.88 -12.17 25.72
C LEU A 121 9.35 -10.75 25.40
N GLY A 122 8.43 -9.92 24.89
CA GLY A 122 8.70 -8.52 24.62
C GLY A 122 9.00 -7.74 25.90
N ALA A 123 8.17 -7.87 26.94
CA ALA A 123 8.35 -7.16 28.19
C ALA A 123 9.60 -7.63 28.97
N ALA A 124 9.86 -8.93 29.03
CA ALA A 124 11.05 -9.48 29.68
C ALA A 124 12.33 -9.12 28.91
N GLY A 125 12.30 -9.18 27.57
CA GLY A 125 13.42 -8.75 26.72
C GLY A 125 13.70 -7.26 26.82
N ILE A 126 12.65 -6.43 26.84
CA ILE A 126 12.77 -4.97 27.00
C ILE A 126 13.31 -4.61 28.39
N TYR A 127 12.82 -5.26 29.45
CA TYR A 127 13.30 -5.03 30.81
C TYR A 127 14.77 -5.43 30.96
N LEU A 128 15.16 -6.61 30.47
CA LEU A 128 16.55 -7.08 30.51
C LEU A 128 17.49 -6.19 29.68
N LEU A 129 17.06 -5.74 28.50
CA LEU A 129 17.81 -4.82 27.64
C LEU A 129 17.96 -3.43 28.28
N PHE A 130 16.92 -2.92 28.93
CA PHE A 130 16.95 -1.64 29.63
C PHE A 130 17.88 -1.70 30.85
N SER A 131 17.82 -2.81 31.61
CA SER A 131 18.73 -3.06 32.74
C SER A 131 20.19 -3.23 32.30
N LEU A 132 20.47 -3.89 31.18
CA LEU A 132 21.83 -4.09 30.66
C LEU A 132 22.41 -2.82 30.02
N ALA A 133 21.59 -2.04 29.30
CA ALA A 133 21.99 -0.76 28.71
C ALA A 133 22.32 0.30 29.78
N LEU A 134 21.66 0.22 30.94
CA LEU A 134 22.00 1.04 32.11
C LEU A 134 23.22 0.53 32.87
N ALA A 135 23.55 -0.76 32.76
CA ALA A 135 24.60 -1.38 33.58
C ALA A 135 26.01 -1.32 32.96
N ARG A 136 26.20 -1.45 31.63
CA ARG A 136 27.55 -1.45 31.01
C ARG A 136 27.57 -0.93 29.56
N PRO A 137 28.02 0.31 29.32
CA PRO A 137 28.08 0.91 27.97
C PRO A 137 29.22 0.40 27.07
N ASP A 138 30.24 -0.28 27.59
CA ASP A 138 31.54 -0.40 26.91
C ASP A 138 31.76 -1.68 26.06
N HIS A 139 30.76 -2.55 25.92
CA HIS A 139 30.90 -3.85 25.21
C HIS A 139 29.87 -4.05 24.07
N PRO A 140 30.00 -3.35 22.93
CA PRO A 140 29.01 -3.36 21.84
C PRO A 140 28.87 -4.71 21.11
N LYS A 141 29.91 -5.56 21.12
CA LYS A 141 29.89 -6.88 20.46
C LYS A 141 29.05 -7.90 21.21
N GLU A 142 29.00 -7.81 22.54
CA GLU A 142 28.20 -8.70 23.40
C GLU A 142 26.72 -8.34 23.34
N ILE A 143 26.42 -7.04 23.28
CA ILE A 143 25.07 -6.50 23.02
C ILE A 143 24.55 -6.97 21.65
N ALA A 144 25.37 -6.92 20.61
CA ALA A 144 25.01 -7.41 19.28
C ALA A 144 24.76 -8.94 19.25
N GLY A 145 25.55 -9.72 20.00
CA GLY A 145 25.32 -11.15 20.18
C GLY A 145 23.97 -11.47 20.85
N PHE A 146 23.58 -10.66 21.84
CA PHE A 146 22.27 -10.78 22.49
C PHE A 146 21.09 -10.41 21.58
N TYR A 147 21.22 -9.36 20.77
CA TYR A 147 20.21 -9.03 19.76
C TYR A 147 20.07 -10.12 18.69
N LEU A 148 21.18 -10.75 18.28
CA LEU A 148 21.17 -11.89 17.37
C LEU A 148 20.47 -13.11 17.99
N LEU A 149 20.73 -13.41 19.27
CA LEU A 149 20.07 -14.50 20.00
C LEU A 149 18.59 -14.23 20.25
N LEU A 150 18.21 -12.98 20.53
CA LEU A 150 16.81 -12.56 20.65
C LEU A 150 16.09 -12.67 19.30
N PHE A 151 16.76 -12.28 18.21
CA PHE A 151 16.24 -12.39 16.85
C PHE A 151 16.10 -13.86 16.42
N ILE A 152 17.08 -14.71 16.70
CA ILE A 152 17.01 -16.17 16.48
C ILE A 152 15.88 -16.79 17.31
N SER A 153 15.69 -16.34 18.56
CA SER A 153 14.60 -16.82 19.43
C SER A 153 13.22 -16.34 18.97
N LEU A 154 13.12 -15.11 18.45
CA LEU A 154 11.89 -14.57 17.85
C LEU A 154 11.56 -15.32 16.55
N ALA A 155 12.56 -15.55 15.70
CA ALA A 155 12.45 -16.33 14.47
C ALA A 155 12.07 -17.79 14.77
N ALA A 156 12.67 -18.41 15.79
CA ALA A 156 12.31 -19.75 16.26
C ALA A 156 10.88 -19.80 16.83
N SER A 157 10.42 -18.74 17.50
CA SER A 157 9.04 -18.65 18.01
C SER A 157 7.97 -18.51 16.91
N LEU A 158 8.37 -18.01 15.73
CA LEU A 158 7.53 -17.95 14.52
C LEU A 158 7.43 -19.33 13.84
N ILE A 159 8.37 -20.24 14.11
CA ILE A 159 8.38 -21.62 13.62
C ILE A 159 7.63 -22.50 14.62
N LYS A 160 6.29 -22.48 14.52
CA LYS A 160 5.32 -23.41 15.11
C LYS A 160 5.82 -24.23 16.32
N GLN A 161 5.63 -23.74 17.56
CA GLN A 161 5.05 -24.45 18.73
C GLN A 161 5.02 -23.51 19.95
N PRO A 162 3.91 -23.42 20.72
CA PRO A 162 3.80 -22.51 21.88
C PRO A 162 4.55 -22.97 23.15
N TRP A 163 4.95 -24.23 23.22
CA TRP A 163 5.61 -24.81 24.41
C TRP A 163 7.14 -24.59 24.43
N THR A 164 7.76 -24.46 23.25
CA THR A 164 9.20 -24.16 23.13
C THR A 164 9.49 -22.71 23.47
N SER A 165 8.64 -21.77 23.07
CA SER A 165 8.77 -20.35 23.43
C SER A 165 8.73 -20.12 24.94
N LEU A 166 7.84 -20.81 25.68
CA LEU A 166 7.75 -20.68 27.14
C LEU A 166 9.00 -21.23 27.85
N ARG A 167 9.54 -22.36 27.37
CA ARG A 167 10.78 -22.94 27.91
C ARG A 167 12.00 -22.06 27.64
N VAL A 168 12.08 -21.47 26.45
CA VAL A 168 13.14 -20.52 26.09
C VAL A 168 13.03 -19.23 26.92
N SER A 169 11.81 -18.71 27.15
CA SER A 169 11.58 -17.57 28.05
C SER A 169 11.99 -17.86 29.49
N CYS A 170 11.61 -19.01 30.03
CA CYS A 170 12.00 -19.41 31.39
C CYS A 170 13.51 -19.67 31.50
N TRP A 171 14.13 -20.21 30.45
CA TRP A 171 15.58 -20.41 30.39
C TRP A 171 16.30 -19.06 30.37
N LEU A 172 15.97 -18.15 29.44
CA LEU A 172 16.55 -16.81 29.36
C LEU A 172 16.34 -16.00 30.64
N TRP A 173 15.17 -16.11 31.28
CA TRP A 173 14.89 -15.48 32.57
C TRP A 173 15.80 -16.03 33.67
N ARG A 174 15.97 -17.35 33.73
CA ARG A 174 16.79 -18.00 34.75
C ARG A 174 18.28 -17.71 34.54
N THR A 175 18.76 -17.82 33.31
CA THR A 175 20.14 -17.48 32.93
C THR A 175 20.42 -15.99 33.12
N GLY A 176 19.45 -15.11 32.85
CA GLY A 176 19.56 -13.68 33.13
C GLY A 176 19.61 -13.36 34.64
N LYS A 177 18.79 -14.06 35.45
CA LYS A 177 18.77 -13.90 36.91
C LYS A 177 20.06 -14.41 37.56
N ASP A 178 20.55 -15.57 37.13
CA ASP A 178 21.80 -16.17 37.64
C ASP A 178 23.04 -15.33 37.29
N TRP A 179 22.98 -14.54 36.20
CA TRP A 179 24.09 -13.69 35.75
C TRP A 179 24.09 -12.29 36.38
N LEU A 180 22.93 -11.80 36.85
CA LEU A 180 22.76 -10.46 37.41
C LEU A 180 23.02 -10.38 38.93
N GLY A 181 23.13 -11.51 39.64
CA GLY A 181 23.25 -11.54 41.10
C GLY A 181 21.98 -11.05 41.82
N ASP A 182 21.85 -11.41 43.10
CA ASP A 182 20.65 -11.11 43.90
C ASP A 182 20.36 -9.59 43.97
N LEU A 183 19.36 -9.14 43.23
CA LEU A 183 18.75 -7.83 43.39
C LEU A 183 17.76 -7.87 44.58
N PRO A 184 17.70 -6.81 45.42
CA PRO A 184 16.86 -6.80 46.60
C PRO A 184 15.36 -6.85 46.26
N ASP A 185 14.61 -7.65 47.02
CA ASP A 185 13.18 -7.91 46.83
C ASP A 185 12.35 -6.62 46.85
N ALA A 186 11.66 -6.32 45.74
CA ALA A 186 10.68 -5.25 45.66
C ALA A 186 9.28 -5.77 46.06
N ASP A 187 8.65 -5.05 46.98
CA ASP A 187 7.38 -5.37 47.66
C ASP A 187 6.18 -5.56 46.68
N PRO A 188 5.44 -6.69 46.73
CA PRO A 188 4.43 -7.03 45.72
C PRO A 188 3.12 -6.21 45.73
N GLU A 189 2.87 -5.33 46.71
CA GLU A 189 1.55 -4.69 46.87
C GLU A 189 1.34 -3.38 46.08
N ALA A 190 2.34 -2.87 45.34
CA ALA A 190 2.26 -1.53 44.75
C ALA A 190 1.57 -1.40 43.38
N ILE A 191 1.02 -2.46 42.77
CA ILE A 191 0.50 -2.39 41.39
C ILE A 191 -0.96 -2.87 41.30
N LYS A 192 -1.91 -1.92 41.32
CA LYS A 192 -3.30 -2.14 40.86
C LYS A 192 -3.45 -1.60 39.42
N PRO A 193 -3.96 -2.40 38.45
CA PRO A 193 -4.12 -1.95 37.08
C PRO A 193 -5.48 -1.26 36.90
N THR A 194 -5.49 0.06 36.69
CA THR A 194 -6.65 0.77 36.14
C THR A 194 -6.51 0.92 34.63
N ALA A 195 -7.47 0.36 33.93
CA ALA A 195 -7.57 0.39 32.47
C ALA A 195 -7.83 1.82 31.96
N SER A 196 -6.88 2.36 31.20
CA SER A 196 -7.16 3.35 30.17
C SER A 196 -6.28 3.04 28.95
N LEU A 197 -6.92 2.63 27.86
CA LEU A 197 -6.26 2.43 26.57
C LEU A 197 -5.61 3.75 26.15
N THR A 198 -4.29 3.79 26.24
CA THR A 198 -3.44 4.93 25.91
C THR A 198 -2.70 4.66 24.59
N PRO A 199 -2.33 5.69 23.82
CA PRO A 199 -1.90 5.62 22.41
C PRO A 199 -0.46 5.13 22.21
N TRP A 200 0.02 4.26 23.11
CA TRP A 200 1.41 3.83 23.15
C TRP A 200 1.86 2.89 22.04
N PRO A 201 1.04 2.01 21.41
CA PRO A 201 1.57 1.08 20.42
C PRO A 201 2.24 1.75 19.21
N PRO A 202 1.67 2.81 18.59
CA PRO A 202 2.35 3.55 17.52
C PRO A 202 3.58 4.33 18.01
N LEU A 203 3.54 4.86 19.22
CA LEU A 203 4.64 5.65 19.79
C LEU A 203 5.84 4.76 20.15
N ILE A 204 5.59 3.57 20.68
CA ILE A 204 6.60 2.56 21.02
C ILE A 204 7.18 1.96 19.74
N VAL A 205 6.35 1.65 18.73
CA VAL A 205 6.86 1.23 17.40
C VAL A 205 7.71 2.33 16.77
N GLY A 206 7.27 3.60 16.86
CA GLY A 206 8.04 4.75 16.38
C GLY A 206 9.37 4.93 17.12
N LEU A 207 9.39 4.75 18.44
CA LEU A 207 10.59 4.83 19.27
C LEU A 207 11.56 3.68 19.02
N LEU A 208 11.06 2.45 18.84
CA LEU A 208 11.87 1.26 18.52
C LEU A 208 12.47 1.34 17.12
N LEU A 209 11.70 1.84 16.14
CA LEU A 209 12.21 2.11 14.81
C LEU A 209 13.26 3.23 14.84
N GLY A 210 13.02 4.29 15.63
CA GLY A 210 13.94 5.41 15.81
C GLY A 210 15.25 5.05 16.52
N THR A 211 15.20 4.27 17.60
CA THR A 211 16.39 3.78 18.31
C THR A 211 17.13 2.71 17.52
N GLY A 212 16.40 1.85 16.79
CA GLY A 212 17.00 0.96 15.79
C GLY A 212 17.81 1.76 14.76
N PHE A 213 17.22 2.83 14.21
CA PHE A 213 17.85 3.73 13.22
C PHE A 213 19.12 4.37 13.73
N TYR A 214 19.12 4.77 15.00
CA TYR A 214 20.25 5.41 15.67
C TYR A 214 21.40 4.42 15.99
N CYS A 215 21.08 3.19 16.44
CA CYS A 215 22.09 2.25 16.93
C CYS A 215 22.70 1.34 15.85
N LEU A 216 21.93 0.95 14.83
CA LEU A 216 22.37 -0.02 13.81
C LEU A 216 22.80 0.66 12.50
N GLY A 217 22.44 1.93 12.32
CA GLY A 217 22.56 2.65 11.06
C GLY A 217 21.46 2.25 10.06
N PRO A 218 21.09 3.16 9.15
CA PRO A 218 20.00 2.96 8.18
C PRO A 218 20.19 1.73 7.27
N THR A 219 21.44 1.39 6.98
CA THR A 219 21.81 0.27 6.11
C THR A 219 21.50 -1.09 6.73
N VAL A 220 21.81 -1.28 8.02
CA VAL A 220 21.56 -2.56 8.70
C VAL A 220 20.07 -2.82 8.85
N ILE A 221 19.27 -1.79 9.11
CA ILE A 221 17.80 -1.92 9.18
C ILE A 221 17.21 -2.21 7.81
N ALA A 222 17.70 -1.57 6.75
CA ALA A 222 17.28 -1.87 5.39
C ALA A 222 17.58 -3.34 5.03
N VAL A 223 18.75 -3.85 5.41
CA VAL A 223 19.12 -5.27 5.19
C VAL A 223 18.24 -6.21 6.02
N LEU A 224 18.06 -5.97 7.31
CA LEU A 224 17.21 -6.81 8.17
C LEU A 224 15.74 -6.78 7.74
N GLY A 225 15.25 -5.61 7.34
CA GLY A 225 13.91 -5.43 6.78
C GLY A 225 13.75 -6.16 5.45
N GLY A 226 14.75 -6.08 4.56
CA GLY A 226 14.80 -6.79 3.30
C GLY A 226 14.80 -8.31 3.49
N LEU A 227 15.64 -8.83 4.39
CA LEU A 227 15.69 -10.25 4.74
C LEU A 227 14.38 -10.74 5.37
N THR A 228 13.79 -9.95 6.27
CA THR A 228 12.50 -10.27 6.87
C THR A 228 11.40 -10.29 5.80
N GLY A 229 11.38 -9.29 4.91
CA GLY A 229 10.47 -9.23 3.77
C GLY A 229 10.62 -10.44 2.86
N LEU A 230 11.86 -10.83 2.54
CA LEU A 230 12.16 -12.03 1.76
C LEU A 230 11.60 -13.29 2.43
N VAL A 231 11.89 -13.51 3.71
CA VAL A 231 11.35 -14.66 4.47
C VAL A 231 9.82 -14.66 4.46
N LEU A 232 9.20 -13.50 4.66
CA LEU A 232 7.74 -13.37 4.62
C LEU A 232 7.16 -13.70 3.24
N ILE A 233 7.82 -13.32 2.14
CA ILE A 233 7.40 -13.68 0.78
C ILE A 233 7.55 -15.19 0.55
N LEU A 234 8.65 -15.79 1.02
CA LEU A 234 8.86 -17.24 0.92
C LEU A 234 7.76 -18.03 1.66
N VAL A 235 7.25 -17.51 2.79
CA VAL A 235 6.15 -18.13 3.55
C VAL A 235 4.77 -17.79 2.99
N TYR A 236 4.57 -16.54 2.57
CA TYR A 236 3.32 -15.99 2.06
C TYR A 236 3.55 -15.32 0.70
N PRO A 237 3.55 -16.10 -0.40
CA PRO A 237 3.84 -15.61 -1.75
C PRO A 237 2.96 -14.42 -2.16
N SER A 238 1.72 -14.40 -1.67
CA SER A 238 0.76 -13.32 -1.86
C SER A 238 1.26 -11.93 -1.42
N LEU A 239 2.20 -11.86 -0.47
CA LEU A 239 2.77 -10.59 0.00
C LEU A 239 3.57 -9.87 -1.10
N GLY A 240 4.16 -10.61 -2.04
CA GLY A 240 4.85 -10.04 -3.20
C GLY A 240 3.96 -9.13 -4.04
N LEU A 241 2.67 -9.47 -4.17
CA LEU A 241 1.70 -8.65 -4.90
C LEU A 241 1.43 -7.30 -4.20
N TYR A 242 1.59 -7.22 -2.87
CA TYR A 242 1.44 -5.95 -2.15
C TYR A 242 2.67 -5.06 -2.34
N LEU A 243 3.86 -5.64 -2.48
CA LEU A 243 5.06 -4.91 -2.89
C LEU A 243 4.92 -4.39 -4.32
N LEU A 244 4.41 -5.23 -5.23
CA LEU A 244 4.12 -4.82 -6.59
C LEU A 244 3.10 -3.68 -6.64
N ALA A 245 2.03 -3.75 -5.85
CA ALA A 245 1.05 -2.67 -5.71
C ALA A 245 1.64 -1.37 -5.12
N ALA A 246 2.77 -1.46 -4.41
CA ALA A 246 3.51 -0.33 -3.85
C ALA A 246 4.77 0.04 -4.68
N TYR A 247 4.91 -0.48 -5.90
CA TYR A 247 6.10 -0.33 -6.75
C TYR A 247 6.57 1.12 -6.80
N ALA A 248 5.66 2.05 -7.11
CA ALA A 248 5.99 3.47 -7.23
C ALA A 248 6.67 4.03 -5.98
N VAL A 249 6.17 3.68 -4.81
CA VAL A 249 6.69 4.18 -3.53
C VAL A 249 8.04 3.54 -3.21
N ILE A 250 8.15 2.22 -3.42
CA ILE A 250 9.38 1.48 -3.18
C ILE A 250 10.49 1.98 -4.10
N ASP A 251 10.20 2.09 -5.39
CA ASP A 251 11.15 2.56 -6.41
C ASP A 251 11.63 3.99 -6.09
N SER A 252 10.72 4.92 -5.77
CA SER A 252 11.09 6.28 -5.36
C SER A 252 12.00 6.28 -4.11
N VAL A 253 11.70 5.48 -3.10
CA VAL A 253 12.50 5.42 -1.86
C VAL A 253 13.88 4.80 -2.13
N LEU A 254 13.98 3.77 -2.96
CA LEU A 254 15.24 3.14 -3.32
C LEU A 254 16.12 4.08 -4.14
N ARG A 255 15.55 4.83 -5.08
CA ARG A 255 16.27 5.84 -5.89
C ARG A 255 16.87 6.96 -5.04
N LEU A 256 16.23 7.31 -3.92
CA LEU A 256 16.72 8.36 -3.02
C LEU A 256 17.87 7.90 -2.12
N ASN A 257 17.93 6.61 -1.76
CA ASN A 257 18.81 6.13 -0.69
C ASN A 257 19.89 5.14 -1.16
N HIS A 258 19.68 4.42 -2.26
CA HIS A 258 20.52 3.29 -2.66
C HIS A 258 20.70 3.20 -4.18
N SER A 259 21.79 3.78 -4.69
CA SER A 259 22.13 3.78 -6.12
C SER A 259 22.38 2.38 -6.72
N LEU A 260 22.83 1.41 -5.92
CA LEU A 260 23.16 0.05 -6.39
C LEU A 260 21.95 -0.90 -6.47
N LEU A 261 20.99 -0.78 -5.54
CA LEU A 261 19.81 -1.66 -5.50
C LEU A 261 18.68 -1.14 -6.39
N SER A 262 18.58 0.19 -6.53
CA SER A 262 17.51 0.84 -7.30
C SER A 262 17.37 0.38 -8.76
N PRO A 263 18.42 -0.02 -9.50
CA PRO A 263 18.26 -0.46 -10.88
C PRO A 263 17.89 -1.93 -11.05
N VAL A 264 17.91 -2.74 -9.99
CA VAL A 264 17.79 -4.21 -10.07
C VAL A 264 16.73 -4.80 -9.12
N TRP A 265 16.08 -3.97 -8.31
CA TRP A 265 15.24 -4.46 -7.21
C TRP A 265 13.97 -5.15 -7.72
N ASP A 266 13.43 -4.70 -8.83
CA ASP A 266 12.26 -5.28 -9.46
C ASP A 266 12.58 -6.61 -10.14
N GLU A 267 13.74 -6.75 -10.78
CA GLU A 267 14.24 -8.05 -11.26
C GLU A 267 14.44 -9.03 -10.10
N LEU A 268 15.02 -8.58 -8.99
CA LEU A 268 15.21 -9.41 -7.80
C LEU A 268 13.86 -9.86 -7.22
N LEU A 269 12.90 -8.94 -7.12
CA LEU A 269 11.55 -9.27 -6.67
C LEU A 269 10.88 -10.27 -7.63
N PHE A 270 11.04 -10.07 -8.95
CA PHE A 270 10.50 -10.95 -9.96
C PHE A 270 11.05 -12.37 -9.81
N VAL A 271 12.38 -12.52 -9.74
CA VAL A 271 13.06 -13.81 -9.58
C VAL A 271 12.61 -14.51 -8.30
N VAL A 272 12.57 -13.78 -7.17
CA VAL A 272 12.08 -14.32 -5.90
C VAL A 272 10.67 -14.87 -6.03
N LEU A 273 9.76 -14.12 -6.68
CA LEU A 273 8.37 -14.56 -6.83
C LEU A 273 8.21 -15.73 -7.79
N VAL A 274 9.00 -15.80 -8.86
CA VAL A 274 9.05 -16.97 -9.74
C VAL A 274 9.53 -18.20 -8.97
N VAL A 275 10.64 -18.10 -8.23
CA VAL A 275 11.20 -19.21 -7.43
C VAL A 275 10.17 -19.67 -6.41
N VAL A 276 9.53 -18.75 -5.70
CA VAL A 276 8.50 -19.06 -4.70
C VAL A 276 7.30 -19.76 -5.34
N TRP A 277 6.82 -19.26 -6.47
CA TRP A 277 5.72 -19.88 -7.21
C TRP A 277 6.07 -21.29 -7.67
N LEU A 278 7.25 -21.50 -8.27
CA LEU A 278 7.73 -22.82 -8.70
C LEU A 278 7.90 -23.79 -7.52
N THR A 279 8.43 -23.31 -6.40
CA THR A 279 8.61 -24.12 -5.18
C THR A 279 7.27 -24.49 -4.54
N HIS A 280 6.29 -23.60 -4.60
CA HIS A 280 4.93 -23.91 -4.16
C HIS A 280 4.28 -24.94 -5.08
N ALA A 281 4.39 -24.75 -6.41
CA ALA A 281 3.83 -25.65 -7.41
C ALA A 281 4.44 -27.05 -7.35
N SER A 282 5.75 -27.17 -7.10
CA SER A 282 6.42 -28.47 -6.95
C SER A 282 6.00 -29.20 -5.69
N ARG A 283 5.80 -28.50 -4.57
CA ARG A 283 5.32 -29.08 -3.30
C ARG A 283 3.86 -29.53 -3.38
N THR A 284 3.03 -28.84 -4.13
CA THR A 284 1.62 -29.21 -4.33
C THR A 284 1.41 -30.22 -5.47
N GLY A 285 2.45 -30.48 -6.26
CA GLY A 285 2.37 -31.35 -7.45
C GLY A 285 1.48 -30.78 -8.57
N GLN A 286 1.17 -29.48 -8.52
CA GLN A 286 0.25 -28.81 -9.44
C GLN A 286 0.94 -27.63 -10.11
N LEU A 287 1.75 -27.90 -11.14
CA LEU A 287 2.24 -26.87 -12.05
C LEU A 287 1.13 -26.53 -13.06
N GLN A 288 0.11 -25.79 -12.62
CA GLN A 288 -0.91 -25.26 -13.52
C GLN A 288 -0.50 -23.89 -14.02
N VAL A 289 0.29 -23.83 -15.10
CA VAL A 289 0.47 -22.58 -15.84
C VAL A 289 -0.85 -22.27 -16.52
N ARG A 290 -1.54 -21.25 -16.02
CA ARG A 290 -2.88 -20.90 -16.49
C ARG A 290 -2.82 -20.20 -17.86
N PHE A 291 -2.85 -21.03 -18.90
CA PHE A 291 -2.96 -20.59 -20.30
C PHE A 291 -4.40 -20.14 -20.61
N GLY A 292 -4.72 -18.90 -20.25
CA GLY A 292 -6.01 -18.28 -20.56
C GLY A 292 -6.08 -17.66 -21.96
N LEU A 293 -7.06 -16.79 -22.18
CA LEU A 293 -7.26 -16.03 -23.43
C LEU A 293 -6.02 -15.21 -23.87
N LEU A 294 -5.14 -14.87 -22.94
CA LEU A 294 -3.92 -14.10 -23.20
C LEU A 294 -2.69 -14.96 -23.46
N GLY A 295 -2.74 -16.27 -23.26
CA GLY A 295 -1.58 -17.15 -23.39
C GLY A 295 -0.96 -17.12 -24.78
N TRP A 296 -1.77 -17.37 -25.81
CA TRP A 296 -1.31 -17.39 -27.20
C TRP A 296 -0.82 -16.02 -27.71
N PRO A 297 -1.56 -14.91 -27.52
CA PRO A 297 -1.06 -13.60 -27.92
C PRO A 297 0.25 -13.19 -27.23
N VAL A 298 0.42 -13.54 -25.94
CA VAL A 298 1.66 -13.27 -25.22
C VAL A 298 2.82 -14.08 -25.79
N LEU A 299 2.64 -15.39 -26.01
CA LEU A 299 3.69 -16.21 -26.62
C LEU A 299 4.05 -15.74 -28.02
N PHE A 300 3.05 -15.37 -28.82
CA PHE A 300 3.31 -14.87 -30.16
C PHE A 300 4.09 -13.56 -30.13
N PHE A 301 3.71 -12.62 -29.26
CA PHE A 301 4.46 -11.38 -29.11
C PHE A 301 5.89 -11.62 -28.63
N ILE A 302 6.09 -12.49 -27.62
CA ILE A 302 7.42 -12.92 -27.17
C ILE A 302 8.21 -13.56 -28.31
N GLY A 303 7.58 -14.44 -29.10
CA GLY A 303 8.20 -15.10 -30.25
C GLY A 303 8.66 -14.11 -31.32
N ILE A 304 7.84 -13.12 -31.65
CA ILE A 304 8.21 -12.04 -32.58
C ILE A 304 9.33 -11.17 -31.99
N SER A 305 9.32 -10.88 -30.69
CA SER A 305 10.40 -10.16 -30.02
C SER A 305 11.72 -10.92 -30.05
N LEU A 306 11.70 -12.22 -29.76
CA LEU A 306 12.90 -13.07 -29.83
C LEU A 306 13.40 -13.22 -31.27
N PHE A 307 12.48 -13.40 -32.24
CA PHE A 307 12.83 -13.39 -33.66
C PHE A 307 13.52 -12.10 -34.04
N ARG A 308 12.99 -10.94 -33.61
CA ARG A 308 13.63 -9.65 -33.88
C ARG A 308 15.00 -9.54 -33.24
N TYR A 309 15.17 -10.02 -32.01
CA TYR A 309 16.45 -9.98 -31.31
C TYR A 309 17.55 -10.79 -32.02
N ILE A 310 17.20 -11.91 -32.66
CA ILE A 310 18.16 -12.76 -33.40
C ILE A 310 18.64 -12.07 -34.69
N LEU A 311 17.84 -11.17 -35.28
CA LEU A 311 18.25 -10.43 -36.46
C LEU A 311 19.34 -9.42 -36.14
N PRO A 312 20.29 -9.17 -37.05
CA PRO A 312 21.36 -8.18 -36.84
C PRO A 312 20.80 -6.84 -36.38
N ALA A 313 21.42 -6.27 -35.35
CA ALA A 313 21.13 -4.94 -34.84
C ALA A 313 22.44 -4.12 -34.81
N PRO A 314 22.36 -2.79 -34.99
CA PRO A 314 23.54 -1.93 -34.95
C PRO A 314 24.34 -2.06 -33.65
N HIS A 315 23.66 -2.15 -32.49
CA HIS A 315 24.31 -2.25 -31.19
C HIS A 315 23.72 -3.40 -30.34
N PRO A 316 24.25 -4.64 -30.48
CA PRO A 316 23.72 -5.82 -29.78
C PRO A 316 23.64 -5.69 -28.25
N GLN A 317 24.59 -4.98 -27.63
CA GLN A 317 24.60 -4.71 -26.19
C GLN A 317 23.38 -3.88 -25.73
N VAL A 318 22.91 -2.94 -26.56
CA VAL A 318 21.74 -2.10 -26.26
C VAL A 318 20.45 -2.88 -26.54
N SER A 319 20.46 -3.73 -27.56
CA SER A 319 19.31 -4.56 -27.92
C SER A 319 18.91 -5.57 -26.84
N LEU A 320 19.86 -6.09 -26.04
CA LEU A 320 19.51 -6.96 -24.92
C LEU A 320 18.72 -6.21 -23.83
N GLU A 321 19.13 -4.98 -23.53
CA GLU A 321 18.43 -4.14 -22.56
C GLU A 321 17.02 -3.78 -23.06
N GLY A 322 16.89 -3.42 -24.34
CA GLY A 322 15.58 -3.12 -24.93
C GLY A 322 14.66 -4.35 -24.99
N LEU A 323 15.20 -5.55 -25.31
CA LEU A 323 14.43 -6.80 -25.28
C LEU A 323 13.92 -7.10 -23.87
N ARG A 324 14.78 -6.95 -22.85
CA ARG A 324 14.41 -7.13 -21.44
C ARG A 324 13.20 -6.25 -21.09
N VAL A 325 13.27 -4.95 -21.39
CA VAL A 325 12.19 -3.99 -21.11
C VAL A 325 10.89 -4.34 -21.82
N VAL A 326 10.93 -5.02 -22.96
CA VAL A 326 9.71 -5.45 -23.69
C VAL A 326 9.11 -6.74 -23.13
N ILE A 327 9.93 -7.74 -22.78
CA ILE A 327 9.44 -9.08 -22.39
C ILE A 327 9.18 -9.18 -20.88
N GLU A 328 10.11 -8.70 -20.06
CA GLU A 328 10.11 -8.96 -18.61
C GLU A 328 8.79 -8.55 -17.96
N PHE A 329 8.31 -7.35 -18.27
CA PHE A 329 7.14 -6.82 -17.58
C PHE A 329 5.84 -7.55 -17.94
N ILE A 330 5.77 -8.21 -19.10
CA ILE A 330 4.65 -9.06 -19.47
C ILE A 330 4.56 -10.27 -18.52
N LEU A 331 5.67 -10.75 -17.99
CA LEU A 331 5.69 -11.91 -17.10
C LEU A 331 5.05 -11.63 -15.73
N TRP A 332 4.96 -10.36 -15.31
CA TRP A 332 4.21 -9.96 -14.11
C TRP A 332 2.73 -10.36 -14.17
N TYR A 333 2.15 -10.41 -15.37
CA TYR A 333 0.79 -10.92 -15.58
C TYR A 333 0.65 -12.36 -15.07
N TYR A 334 1.57 -13.25 -15.46
CA TYR A 334 1.52 -14.66 -15.06
C TYR A 334 1.75 -14.83 -13.56
N LEU A 335 2.69 -14.10 -12.97
CA LEU A 335 2.86 -14.11 -11.52
C LEU A 335 1.57 -13.69 -10.81
N THR A 336 0.90 -12.64 -11.29
CA THR A 336 -0.34 -12.16 -10.69
C THR A 336 -1.46 -13.18 -10.78
N VAL A 337 -1.66 -13.80 -11.96
CA VAL A 337 -2.71 -14.81 -12.15
C VAL A 337 -2.49 -16.04 -11.29
N ASN A 338 -1.23 -16.46 -11.13
CA ASN A 338 -0.89 -17.68 -10.40
C ASN A 338 -0.77 -17.49 -8.88
N LEU A 339 -0.52 -16.26 -8.38
CA LEU A 339 -0.42 -15.97 -6.95
C LEU A 339 -1.75 -15.51 -6.30
N LEU A 340 -2.77 -15.23 -7.12
CA LEU A 340 -4.12 -14.90 -6.66
C LEU A 340 -4.99 -16.15 -6.58
N ASP A 341 -5.30 -16.57 -5.34
CA ASP A 341 -6.09 -17.78 -5.09
C ASP A 341 -7.39 -17.52 -4.33
N ARG A 342 -7.47 -16.43 -3.56
CA ARG A 342 -8.63 -16.16 -2.70
C ARG A 342 -9.34 -14.86 -3.04
N PRO A 343 -10.69 -14.83 -3.01
CA PRO A 343 -11.47 -13.61 -3.25
C PRO A 343 -11.21 -12.53 -2.19
N GLN A 344 -10.97 -12.91 -0.93
CA GLN A 344 -10.62 -11.95 0.13
C GLN A 344 -9.24 -11.32 -0.09
N GLN A 345 -8.31 -12.04 -0.73
CA GLN A 345 -6.99 -11.52 -1.07
C GLN A 345 -7.10 -10.38 -2.09
N VAL A 346 -7.96 -10.54 -3.11
CA VAL A 346 -8.24 -9.47 -4.10
C VAL A 346 -8.81 -8.23 -3.42
N ARG A 347 -9.80 -8.39 -2.52
CA ARG A 347 -10.39 -7.25 -1.78
C ARG A 347 -9.34 -6.47 -0.99
N LYS A 348 -8.45 -7.18 -0.27
CA LYS A 348 -7.36 -6.56 0.49
C LYS A 348 -6.31 -5.90 -0.41
N LEU A 349 -5.94 -6.55 -1.50
CA LEU A 349 -4.98 -6.04 -2.48
C LEU A 349 -5.50 -4.77 -3.16
N VAL A 350 -6.77 -4.75 -3.56
CA VAL A 350 -7.42 -3.58 -4.14
C VAL A 350 -7.50 -2.42 -3.13
N ALA A 351 -7.85 -2.71 -1.87
CA ALA A 351 -7.84 -1.68 -0.82
C ALA A 351 -6.42 -1.10 -0.62
N TRP A 352 -5.39 -1.95 -0.67
CA TRP A 352 -4.00 -1.53 -0.58
C TRP A 352 -3.56 -0.67 -1.77
N VAL A 353 -3.88 -1.08 -3.01
CA VAL A 353 -3.67 -0.26 -4.22
C VAL A 353 -4.31 1.11 -4.05
N LEU A 354 -5.58 1.18 -3.65
CA LEU A 354 -6.28 2.45 -3.49
C LEU A 354 -5.65 3.33 -2.40
N LEU A 355 -5.17 2.74 -1.31
CA LEU A 355 -4.46 3.46 -0.25
C LEU A 355 -3.15 4.07 -0.78
N VAL A 356 -2.33 3.27 -1.50
CA VAL A 356 -1.08 3.73 -2.10
C VAL A 356 -1.34 4.86 -3.11
N MET A 357 -2.29 4.69 -4.03
CA MET A 357 -2.63 5.70 -5.05
C MET A 357 -3.20 6.98 -4.43
N THR A 358 -3.96 6.86 -3.35
CA THR A 358 -4.42 8.01 -2.57
C THR A 358 -3.23 8.75 -1.95
N GLY A 359 -2.28 8.04 -1.34
CA GLY A 359 -1.04 8.64 -0.79
C GLY A 359 -0.23 9.40 -1.84
N ILE A 360 -0.02 8.79 -3.02
CA ILE A 360 0.64 9.43 -4.17
C ILE A 360 -0.12 10.69 -4.61
N SER A 361 -1.45 10.63 -4.64
CA SER A 361 -2.29 11.77 -5.04
C SER A 361 -2.28 12.92 -4.02
N LEU A 362 -2.30 12.60 -2.73
CA LEU A 362 -2.20 13.57 -1.64
C LEU A 362 -0.84 14.28 -1.64
N TYR A 363 0.25 13.54 -1.90
CA TYR A 363 1.56 14.16 -2.10
C TYR A 363 1.57 15.09 -3.34
N GLY A 364 0.85 14.71 -4.39
CA GLY A 364 0.61 15.59 -5.53
C GLY A 364 -0.13 16.88 -5.18
N PHE A 365 -1.16 16.81 -4.33
CA PHE A 365 -1.83 18.02 -3.82
C PHE A 365 -0.88 18.89 -3.00
N TYR A 366 -0.05 18.29 -2.17
CA TYR A 366 0.97 19.02 -1.44
C TYR A 366 1.90 19.80 -2.38
N GLN A 367 2.36 19.19 -3.49
CA GLN A 367 3.16 19.88 -4.51
C GLN A 367 2.41 21.08 -5.15
N TYR A 368 1.11 20.92 -5.41
CA TYR A 368 0.30 22.00 -5.94
C TYR A 368 0.18 23.18 -4.94
N LEU A 369 -0.02 22.88 -3.66
CA LEU A 369 -0.15 23.89 -2.60
C LEU A 369 1.12 24.72 -2.41
N ILE A 370 2.29 24.08 -2.43
CA ILE A 370 3.59 24.77 -2.32
C ILE A 370 4.03 25.44 -3.64
N LYS A 371 3.24 25.29 -4.71
CA LYS A 371 3.50 25.87 -6.04
C LYS A 371 4.87 25.49 -6.60
N VAL A 372 5.18 24.19 -6.61
CA VAL A 372 6.44 23.69 -7.20
C VAL A 372 6.59 24.25 -8.63
N PRO A 373 7.72 24.89 -8.97
CA PRO A 373 7.93 25.44 -10.30
C PRO A 373 8.03 24.32 -11.34
N ILE A 374 7.52 24.59 -12.53
CA ILE A 374 7.66 23.69 -13.67
C ILE A 374 9.11 23.79 -14.18
N PRO A 375 9.83 22.66 -14.40
CA PRO A 375 11.13 22.65 -15.04
C PRO A 375 11.11 23.37 -16.40
N THR A 376 12.18 24.09 -16.74
CA THR A 376 12.27 24.89 -17.97
C THR A 376 12.08 24.05 -19.23
N ASP A 377 12.51 22.80 -19.19
CA ASP A 377 12.51 21.90 -20.35
C ASP A 377 11.12 21.31 -20.64
N TRP A 378 10.13 21.56 -19.76
CA TRP A 378 8.75 21.09 -19.93
C TRP A 378 7.84 22.12 -20.63
N TYR A 379 8.35 23.33 -20.89
CA TYR A 379 7.59 24.34 -21.63
C TYR A 379 7.65 24.04 -23.13
N GLU A 380 6.56 23.52 -23.70
CA GLU A 380 6.42 23.35 -25.16
C GLU A 380 6.42 24.70 -25.91
N SER A 381 6.08 25.80 -25.22
CA SER A 381 6.21 27.16 -25.75
C SER A 381 6.29 28.18 -24.62
N ALA A 382 6.92 29.33 -24.90
CA ALA A 382 6.96 30.48 -24.01
C ALA A 382 5.58 31.04 -23.64
N TYR A 383 4.46 30.54 -24.22
CA TYR A 383 3.08 30.98 -24.02
C TYR A 383 2.27 30.15 -23.01
N GLU A 384 2.83 29.10 -22.40
CA GLU A 384 2.20 28.43 -21.22
C GLU A 384 2.18 29.31 -19.94
N ILE A 385 2.39 30.63 -20.08
CA ILE A 385 2.63 31.68 -19.07
C ILE A 385 1.58 31.71 -17.94
N GLY A 386 0.39 31.10 -18.14
CA GLY A 386 -0.66 30.99 -17.12
C GLY A 386 -0.52 29.79 -16.15
N LEU A 387 0.20 28.74 -16.52
CA LEU A 387 0.33 27.52 -15.72
C LEU A 387 1.56 27.62 -14.81
N ARG A 388 1.35 27.97 -13.54
CA ARG A 388 2.47 28.12 -12.58
C ARG A 388 2.97 26.80 -11.99
N THR A 389 2.13 25.76 -11.95
CA THR A 389 2.46 24.50 -11.29
C THR A 389 1.76 23.32 -11.97
N ARG A 390 2.53 22.26 -12.27
CA ARG A 390 2.03 20.96 -12.71
C ARG A 390 2.43 19.90 -11.69
N VAL A 391 1.49 19.05 -11.31
CA VAL A 391 1.73 18.01 -10.32
C VAL A 391 2.33 16.76 -10.97
N PHE A 392 3.41 16.25 -10.39
CA PHE A 392 4.09 15.02 -10.83
C PHE A 392 4.34 14.01 -9.70
N SER A 393 4.02 14.38 -8.46
CA SER A 393 4.16 13.56 -7.25
C SER A 393 5.55 12.92 -7.14
N ILE A 394 5.65 11.73 -6.55
CA ILE A 394 6.88 10.92 -6.47
C ILE A 394 7.30 10.29 -7.81
N VAL A 395 6.41 10.35 -8.81
CA VAL A 395 6.58 9.70 -10.12
C VAL A 395 7.55 10.46 -11.03
N GLY A 396 7.73 11.75 -10.82
CA GLY A 396 8.71 12.58 -11.54
C GLY A 396 8.28 13.07 -12.92
N SER A 397 7.11 12.65 -13.43
CA SER A 397 6.51 13.19 -14.66
C SER A 397 4.99 13.37 -14.54
N PRO A 398 4.43 14.53 -14.93
CA PRO A 398 2.98 14.77 -14.88
C PRO A 398 2.21 13.88 -15.86
N ASN A 399 2.81 13.48 -17.00
CA ASN A 399 2.15 12.59 -17.95
C ASN A 399 2.10 11.15 -17.43
N VAL A 400 3.19 10.68 -16.81
CA VAL A 400 3.24 9.36 -16.19
C VAL A 400 2.31 9.29 -14.99
N LEU A 401 2.32 10.32 -14.11
CA LEU A 401 1.35 10.41 -13.01
C LEU A 401 -0.10 10.43 -13.54
N GLY A 402 -0.38 11.24 -14.57
CA GLY A 402 -1.68 11.27 -15.21
C GLY A 402 -2.12 9.90 -15.72
N SER A 403 -1.21 9.12 -16.30
CA SER A 403 -1.46 7.75 -16.76
C SER A 403 -1.76 6.80 -15.61
N LEU A 404 -0.99 6.88 -14.53
CA LEU A 404 -1.18 6.07 -13.33
C LEU A 404 -2.56 6.34 -12.70
N LEU A 405 -2.96 7.61 -12.66
CA LEU A 405 -4.28 8.00 -12.17
C LEU A 405 -5.39 7.63 -13.16
N ALA A 406 -5.16 7.71 -14.46
CA ALA A 406 -6.13 7.27 -15.48
C ALA A 406 -6.35 5.75 -15.45
N LEU A 407 -5.33 4.97 -15.05
CA LEU A 407 -5.42 3.53 -14.83
C LEU A 407 -6.22 3.19 -13.56
N THR A 408 -6.06 3.97 -12.49
CA THR A 408 -6.57 3.62 -11.15
C THR A 408 -7.87 4.32 -10.77
N PHE A 409 -8.18 5.48 -11.35
CA PHE A 409 -9.44 6.20 -11.14
C PHE A 409 -10.67 5.36 -11.53
N PRO A 410 -10.73 4.72 -12.72
CA PRO A 410 -11.92 3.96 -13.11
C PRO A 410 -12.16 2.75 -12.20
N LEU A 411 -11.10 2.22 -11.58
CA LEU A 411 -11.18 1.16 -10.58
C LEU A 411 -11.94 1.63 -9.33
N SER A 412 -11.54 2.75 -8.72
CA SER A 412 -12.27 3.27 -7.54
C SER A 412 -13.68 3.73 -7.89
N PHE A 413 -13.86 4.32 -9.09
CA PHE A 413 -15.14 4.77 -9.59
C PHE A 413 -16.11 3.60 -9.83
N GLY A 414 -15.65 2.52 -10.47
CA GLY A 414 -16.47 1.32 -10.71
C GLY A 414 -16.93 0.66 -9.41
N LEU A 415 -16.06 0.60 -8.40
CA LEU A 415 -16.42 0.14 -7.06
C LEU A 415 -17.42 1.07 -6.36
N PHE A 416 -17.26 2.39 -6.48
CA PHE A 416 -18.20 3.38 -5.92
C PHE A 416 -19.63 3.20 -6.47
N LEU A 417 -19.76 2.92 -7.77
CA LEU A 417 -21.05 2.74 -8.43
C LEU A 417 -21.74 1.42 -8.04
N THR A 418 -20.96 0.38 -7.74
CA THR A 418 -21.47 -0.99 -7.57
C THR A 418 -21.53 -1.48 -6.13
N ASP A 419 -20.74 -0.91 -5.18
CA ASP A 419 -20.81 -1.31 -3.78
C ASP A 419 -22.17 -0.89 -3.18
N ARG A 420 -22.79 -1.81 -2.43
CA ARG A 420 -24.12 -1.59 -1.82
C ARG A 420 -24.03 -0.88 -0.47
N ARG A 421 -22.86 -0.86 0.17
CA ARG A 421 -22.70 -0.36 1.54
C ARG A 421 -22.38 1.13 1.54
N TRP A 422 -23.34 1.95 1.96
CA TRP A 422 -23.23 3.42 2.02
C TRP A 422 -21.87 3.92 2.56
N LYS A 423 -21.41 3.41 3.71
CA LYS A 423 -20.14 3.85 4.34
C LYS A 423 -18.95 3.68 3.39
N TRP A 424 -18.87 2.53 2.71
CA TRP A 424 -17.81 2.25 1.76
C TRP A 424 -17.96 3.03 0.46
N ARG A 425 -19.20 3.29 0.01
CA ARG A 425 -19.45 4.17 -1.14
C ARG A 425 -18.93 5.58 -0.89
N VAL A 426 -19.14 6.15 0.30
CA VAL A 426 -18.59 7.48 0.64
C VAL A 426 -17.07 7.47 0.61
N VAL A 427 -16.43 6.46 1.22
CA VAL A 427 -14.97 6.33 1.19
C VAL A 427 -14.46 6.23 -0.26
N LEU A 428 -15.08 5.39 -1.09
CA LEU A 428 -14.71 5.23 -2.51
C LEU A 428 -14.97 6.49 -3.32
N LEU A 429 -16.01 7.27 -3.00
CA LEU A 429 -16.26 8.56 -3.63
C LEU A 429 -15.15 9.57 -3.29
N ILE A 430 -14.75 9.66 -2.01
CA ILE A 430 -13.65 10.53 -1.58
C ILE A 430 -12.35 10.13 -2.27
N VAL A 431 -12.02 8.82 -2.29
CA VAL A 431 -10.83 8.32 -3.00
C VAL A 431 -10.89 8.69 -4.47
N THR A 432 -12.02 8.42 -5.15
CA THR A 432 -12.19 8.75 -6.56
C THR A 432 -12.05 10.25 -6.83
N ALA A 433 -12.60 11.09 -5.96
CA ALA A 433 -12.45 12.54 -6.06
C ALA A 433 -10.99 12.99 -5.88
N VAL A 434 -10.26 12.42 -4.91
CA VAL A 434 -8.84 12.69 -4.70
C VAL A 434 -8.02 12.31 -5.93
N LEU A 435 -8.22 11.11 -6.50
CA LEU A 435 -7.54 10.67 -7.71
C LEU A 435 -7.89 11.58 -8.91
N GLY A 436 -9.17 11.91 -9.08
CA GLY A 436 -9.66 12.71 -10.21
C GLY A 436 -9.17 14.16 -10.18
N VAL A 437 -9.21 14.82 -9.02
CA VAL A 437 -8.71 16.18 -8.87
C VAL A 437 -7.19 16.21 -9.05
N CYS A 438 -6.46 15.23 -8.52
CA CYS A 438 -5.01 15.13 -8.75
C CYS A 438 -4.68 14.92 -10.24
N LEU A 439 -5.47 14.10 -10.94
CA LEU A 439 -5.36 13.90 -12.39
C LEU A 439 -5.58 15.21 -13.17
N ILE A 440 -6.55 16.04 -12.78
CA ILE A 440 -6.73 17.38 -13.35
C ILE A 440 -5.50 18.27 -13.05
N MET A 441 -4.96 18.24 -11.84
CA MET A 441 -3.79 19.05 -11.47
C MET A 441 -2.48 18.64 -12.17
N THR A 442 -2.42 17.48 -12.82
CA THR A 442 -1.27 17.12 -13.67
C THR A 442 -1.18 17.98 -14.95
N PHE A 443 -2.31 18.56 -15.38
CA PHE A 443 -2.48 19.23 -16.67
C PHE A 443 -2.00 18.40 -17.88
N SER A 444 -2.03 17.06 -17.76
CA SER A 444 -1.72 16.15 -18.85
C SER A 444 -2.96 15.94 -19.73
N ARG A 445 -3.00 16.67 -20.85
CA ARG A 445 -4.08 16.60 -21.86
C ARG A 445 -4.30 15.17 -22.35
N GLY A 446 -3.21 14.43 -22.60
CA GLY A 446 -3.24 13.03 -23.03
C GLY A 446 -3.90 12.13 -22.00
N ALA A 447 -3.56 12.29 -20.71
CA ALA A 447 -4.16 11.52 -19.63
C ALA A 447 -5.66 11.80 -19.45
N TRP A 448 -6.10 13.06 -19.62
CA TRP A 448 -7.52 13.42 -19.54
C TRP A 448 -8.33 12.76 -20.65
N LEU A 449 -7.84 12.83 -21.89
CA LEU A 449 -8.49 12.19 -23.04
C LEU A 449 -8.49 10.67 -22.89
N ALA A 450 -7.36 10.09 -22.49
CA ALA A 450 -7.23 8.67 -22.19
C ALA A 450 -8.27 8.20 -21.15
N LEU A 451 -8.42 8.93 -20.04
CA LEU A 451 -9.44 8.63 -19.03
C LEU A 451 -10.85 8.72 -19.62
N ALA A 452 -11.13 9.73 -20.46
CA ALA A 452 -12.43 9.86 -21.12
C ALA A 452 -12.75 8.65 -22.02
N PHE A 453 -11.76 8.16 -22.80
CA PHE A 453 -11.92 6.92 -23.58
C PHE A 453 -12.12 5.69 -22.69
N GLY A 454 -11.40 5.59 -21.56
CA GLY A 454 -11.61 4.54 -20.57
C GLY A 454 -13.04 4.55 -20.01
N LEU A 455 -13.53 5.72 -19.60
CA LEU A 455 -14.89 5.90 -19.06
C LEU A 455 -15.98 5.71 -20.12
N LEU A 456 -15.70 6.02 -21.39
CA LEU A 456 -16.58 5.68 -22.52
C LEU A 456 -16.76 4.16 -22.59
N VAL A 457 -15.67 3.40 -22.58
CA VAL A 457 -15.75 1.92 -22.58
C VAL A 457 -16.43 1.41 -21.32
N PHE A 458 -16.14 1.97 -20.14
CA PHE A 458 -16.85 1.65 -18.90
C PHE A 458 -18.36 1.84 -19.06
N GLY A 459 -18.78 2.98 -19.62
CA GLY A 459 -20.19 3.28 -19.82
C GLY A 459 -20.87 2.35 -20.81
N LEU A 460 -20.17 1.93 -21.86
CA LEU A 460 -20.71 1.01 -22.87
C LEU A 460 -20.84 -0.43 -22.34
N VAL A 461 -19.89 -0.90 -21.53
CA VAL A 461 -19.81 -2.30 -21.08
C VAL A 461 -20.48 -2.54 -19.72
N VAL A 462 -20.41 -1.57 -18.81
CA VAL A 462 -20.84 -1.72 -17.41
C VAL A 462 -22.14 -0.98 -17.12
N ASP A 463 -22.15 0.36 -17.27
CA ASP A 463 -23.32 1.20 -16.94
C ASP A 463 -23.42 2.43 -17.85
N ARG A 464 -24.42 2.42 -18.75
CA ARG A 464 -24.65 3.49 -19.75
C ARG A 464 -24.92 4.86 -19.14
N ARG A 465 -25.31 4.94 -17.86
CA ARG A 465 -25.52 6.22 -17.16
C ARG A 465 -24.23 7.02 -17.03
N VAL A 466 -23.08 6.35 -17.02
CA VAL A 466 -21.76 7.01 -17.00
C VAL A 466 -21.54 7.86 -18.24
N LEU A 467 -22.14 7.51 -19.39
CA LEU A 467 -22.01 8.29 -20.63
C LEU A 467 -22.65 9.67 -20.51
N ILE A 468 -23.80 9.77 -19.83
CA ILE A 468 -24.46 11.04 -19.55
C ILE A 468 -23.56 11.89 -18.64
N GLY A 469 -23.00 11.28 -17.59
CA GLY A 469 -22.05 11.94 -16.69
C GLY A 469 -20.80 12.44 -17.43
N LEU A 470 -20.28 11.64 -18.38
CA LEU A 470 -19.13 12.02 -19.20
C LEU A 470 -19.44 13.23 -20.08
N ILE A 471 -20.59 13.25 -20.75
CA ILE A 471 -21.04 14.40 -21.58
C ILE A 471 -21.17 15.65 -20.70
N ILE A 472 -21.83 15.54 -19.55
CA ILE A 472 -22.00 16.66 -18.61
C ILE A 472 -20.61 17.17 -18.16
N PHE A 473 -19.71 16.27 -17.79
CA PHE A 473 -18.36 16.63 -17.32
C PHE A 473 -17.55 17.33 -18.42
N THR A 474 -17.57 16.81 -19.64
CA THR A 474 -16.87 17.41 -20.80
C THR A 474 -17.38 18.81 -21.13
N LEU A 475 -18.68 19.08 -20.93
CA LEU A 475 -19.26 20.42 -21.15
C LEU A 475 -19.01 21.36 -19.98
N LEU A 476 -19.23 20.92 -18.73
CA LEU A 476 -19.21 21.79 -17.56
C LEU A 476 -17.81 22.12 -17.06
N VAL A 477 -16.87 21.17 -17.11
CA VAL A 477 -15.53 21.36 -16.51
C VAL A 477 -14.73 22.47 -17.21
N PRO A 478 -14.66 22.54 -18.54
CA PRO A 478 -14.00 23.66 -19.21
C PRO A 478 -14.66 25.01 -18.91
N ILE A 479 -16.00 25.05 -18.78
CA ILE A 479 -16.74 26.27 -18.42
C ILE A 479 -16.40 26.71 -16.99
N ALA A 480 -16.36 25.76 -16.05
CA ALA A 480 -16.09 26.04 -14.64
C ALA A 480 -14.61 26.35 -14.35
N LEU A 481 -13.68 25.82 -15.15
CA LEU A 481 -12.24 25.91 -14.94
C LEU A 481 -11.54 26.53 -16.17
N PRO A 482 -11.32 27.86 -16.19
CA PRO A 482 -10.69 28.55 -17.32
C PRO A 482 -9.32 27.99 -17.71
N THR A 483 -8.55 27.50 -16.74
CA THR A 483 -7.23 26.87 -16.98
C THR A 483 -7.33 25.57 -17.77
N VAL A 484 -8.38 24.77 -17.52
CA VAL A 484 -8.66 23.55 -18.28
C VAL A 484 -9.08 23.90 -19.70
N TYR A 485 -9.98 24.88 -19.84
CA TYR A 485 -10.40 25.38 -21.16
C TYR A 485 -9.21 25.86 -21.99
N GLN A 486 -8.36 26.73 -21.43
CA GLN A 486 -7.16 27.24 -22.12
C GLN A 486 -6.24 26.10 -22.55
N ARG A 487 -6.07 25.07 -21.71
CA ARG A 487 -5.21 23.93 -22.00
C ARG A 487 -5.75 23.06 -23.14
N VAL A 488 -7.07 22.87 -23.21
CA VAL A 488 -7.74 22.13 -24.30
C VAL A 488 -7.73 22.97 -25.58
N ALA A 489 -8.11 24.24 -25.51
CA ALA A 489 -8.17 25.16 -26.65
C ALA A 489 -6.79 25.35 -27.31
N PHE A 490 -5.70 25.31 -26.54
CA PHE A 490 -4.34 25.41 -27.07
C PHE A 490 -4.01 24.34 -28.12
N ILE A 491 -4.58 23.13 -28.04
CA ILE A 491 -4.35 22.07 -29.04
C ILE A 491 -4.81 22.51 -30.44
N ALA A 492 -5.88 23.29 -30.52
CA ALA A 492 -6.43 23.79 -31.78
C ALA A 492 -5.76 25.08 -32.27
N SER A 493 -4.77 25.60 -31.54
CA SER A 493 -4.12 26.87 -31.87
C SER A 493 -3.06 26.72 -32.98
N PRO A 494 -2.89 27.71 -33.87
CA PRO A 494 -1.79 27.73 -34.84
C PRO A 494 -0.41 27.67 -34.17
N GLN A 495 -0.29 28.26 -32.99
CA GLN A 495 0.96 28.31 -32.21
C GLN A 495 1.39 26.90 -31.79
N TYR A 496 0.44 26.06 -31.35
CA TYR A 496 0.73 24.67 -31.01
C TYR A 496 1.26 23.87 -32.21
N ARG A 497 0.71 24.11 -33.41
CA ARG A 497 1.20 23.44 -34.62
C ARG A 497 2.65 23.80 -34.90
N VAL A 498 2.98 25.10 -34.88
CA VAL A 498 4.35 25.57 -35.13
C VAL A 498 5.32 25.05 -34.07
N SER A 499 4.97 25.11 -32.78
CA SER A 499 5.84 24.59 -31.71
C SER A 499 6.02 23.08 -31.78
N SER A 500 4.94 22.35 -32.13
CA SER A 500 4.96 20.90 -32.23
C SER A 500 5.74 20.39 -33.44
N GLU A 501 5.69 21.10 -34.57
CA GLU A 501 6.45 20.81 -35.80
C GLU A 501 7.93 21.13 -35.68
N LYS A 502 8.31 22.11 -34.84
CA LYS A 502 9.71 22.50 -34.68
C LYS A 502 10.46 21.57 -33.72
N ASP A 503 10.00 21.47 -32.48
CA ASP A 503 10.72 20.78 -31.38
C ASP A 503 9.79 19.90 -30.53
N GLY A 504 8.52 19.75 -30.92
CA GLY A 504 7.52 19.00 -30.14
C GLY A 504 7.24 17.60 -30.68
N ARG A 505 6.00 17.13 -30.49
CA ARG A 505 5.64 15.75 -30.78
C ARG A 505 5.66 15.43 -32.27
N ILE A 506 5.22 16.37 -33.11
CA ILE A 506 5.15 16.14 -34.57
C ILE A 506 6.55 15.94 -35.13
N ALA A 507 7.52 16.76 -34.70
CA ALA A 507 8.93 16.59 -35.08
C ALA A 507 9.49 15.22 -34.65
N ARG A 508 9.30 14.82 -33.39
CA ARG A 508 9.82 13.55 -32.88
C ARG A 508 9.12 12.34 -33.52
N TRP A 509 7.83 12.47 -33.85
CA TRP A 509 7.09 11.44 -34.58
C TRP A 509 7.57 11.32 -36.02
N SER A 510 7.81 12.43 -36.73
CA SER A 510 8.31 12.38 -38.11
C SER A 510 9.71 11.78 -38.19
N GLU A 511 10.60 12.12 -37.25
CA GLU A 511 11.92 11.48 -37.11
C GLU A 511 11.80 9.96 -36.92
N THR A 512 10.91 9.52 -36.03
CA THR A 512 10.70 8.09 -35.75
C THR A 512 10.12 7.35 -36.95
N VAL A 513 9.18 7.98 -37.68
CA VAL A 513 8.59 7.42 -38.89
C VAL A 513 9.63 7.29 -39.99
N ALA A 514 10.49 8.30 -40.18
CA ALA A 514 11.59 8.23 -41.15
C ALA A 514 12.57 7.09 -40.84
N GLU A 515 12.82 6.79 -39.56
CA GLU A 515 13.65 5.65 -39.16
C GLU A 515 12.93 4.31 -39.41
N TRP A 516 11.62 4.25 -39.15
CA TRP A 516 10.81 3.06 -39.45
C TRP A 516 10.77 2.77 -40.96
N GLU A 517 10.65 3.79 -41.80
CA GLU A 517 10.63 3.64 -43.27
C GLU A 517 11.90 2.99 -43.84
N ARG A 518 13.04 3.07 -43.15
CA ARG A 518 14.28 2.39 -43.55
C ARG A 518 14.21 0.87 -43.36
N HIS A 519 13.46 0.42 -42.35
CA HIS A 519 13.34 -0.99 -41.98
C HIS A 519 11.87 -1.38 -41.70
N PRO A 520 10.97 -1.31 -42.70
CA PRO A 520 9.52 -1.33 -42.46
C PRO A 520 9.00 -2.65 -41.88
N LEU A 521 9.58 -3.78 -42.28
CA LEU A 521 9.09 -5.11 -41.89
C LEU A 521 9.50 -5.52 -40.49
N VAL A 522 10.79 -5.36 -40.17
CA VAL A 522 11.40 -5.89 -38.94
C VAL A 522 11.95 -4.80 -38.01
N GLY A 523 11.99 -3.54 -38.44
CA GLY A 523 12.51 -2.44 -37.63
C GLY A 523 14.02 -2.46 -37.44
N GLN A 524 14.56 -1.41 -36.82
CA GLN A 524 16.00 -1.18 -36.64
C GLN A 524 16.63 -1.99 -35.51
N GLY A 525 15.84 -2.42 -34.53
CA GLY A 525 16.29 -3.21 -33.39
C GLY A 525 15.92 -2.57 -32.06
N PHE A 526 15.92 -3.39 -31.01
CA PHE A 526 15.56 -2.94 -29.67
C PHE A 526 16.54 -1.89 -29.14
N GLY A 527 16.02 -0.85 -28.51
CA GLY A 527 16.81 0.18 -27.87
C GLY A 527 17.54 1.12 -28.83
N GLU A 528 17.28 1.03 -30.14
CA GLU A 528 17.91 1.89 -31.15
C GLU A 528 17.11 3.18 -31.39
N VAL A 529 15.78 3.15 -31.22
CA VAL A 529 14.89 4.29 -31.59
C VAL A 529 13.82 4.54 -30.55
N GLY A 530 13.61 5.81 -30.19
CA GLY A 530 12.38 6.30 -29.55
C GLY A 530 12.11 5.88 -28.10
N GLY A 531 12.79 4.85 -27.61
CA GLY A 531 12.63 4.30 -26.25
C GLY A 531 13.47 5.01 -25.20
N ALA A 532 13.22 4.68 -23.92
CA ALA A 532 14.03 5.16 -22.81
C ALA A 532 15.45 4.60 -22.86
N VAL A 533 15.63 3.39 -23.39
CA VAL A 533 16.94 2.77 -23.63
C VAL A 533 17.74 3.60 -24.64
N ALA A 534 17.13 3.94 -25.79
CA ALA A 534 17.76 4.78 -26.81
C ALA A 534 18.13 6.17 -26.27
N ALA A 535 17.22 6.81 -25.53
CA ALA A 535 17.43 8.16 -25.00
C ALA A 535 18.49 8.25 -23.88
N ARG A 536 18.75 7.16 -23.16
CA ARG A 536 19.76 7.11 -22.08
C ARG A 536 21.10 6.55 -22.52
N SER A 537 21.14 5.88 -23.67
CA SER A 537 22.34 5.23 -24.16
C SER A 537 23.40 6.28 -24.53
N PRO A 538 24.65 6.14 -24.05
CA PRO A 538 25.74 6.98 -24.53
C PRO A 538 26.19 6.59 -25.95
N ILE A 539 25.76 5.42 -26.43
CA ILE A 539 26.14 4.84 -27.73
C ILE A 539 25.12 5.24 -28.80
N VAL A 540 23.84 5.08 -28.48
CA VAL A 540 22.72 5.41 -29.37
C VAL A 540 22.26 6.82 -29.07
N LYS A 541 22.36 7.73 -30.04
CA LYS A 541 21.85 9.12 -29.90
C LYS A 541 20.41 9.23 -30.38
N GLY A 542 19.53 8.38 -29.85
CA GLY A 542 18.11 8.34 -30.22
C GLY A 542 17.28 9.33 -29.40
N ASN A 543 16.45 10.14 -30.05
CA ASN A 543 15.49 11.00 -29.36
C ASN A 543 14.35 10.16 -28.77
N TYR A 544 13.85 10.55 -27.60
CA TYR A 544 12.69 9.92 -26.97
C TYR A 544 11.41 10.28 -27.72
N THR A 545 10.62 9.28 -28.14
CA THR A 545 9.40 9.49 -28.93
C THR A 545 8.16 9.38 -28.04
N ASP A 546 7.26 10.37 -28.09
CA ASP A 546 6.00 10.35 -27.31
C ASP A 546 4.93 9.46 -27.98
N SER A 547 5.27 8.23 -28.32
CA SER A 547 4.33 7.22 -28.80
C SER A 547 4.98 5.84 -28.73
N TYR A 548 4.44 4.96 -27.88
CA TYR A 548 4.95 3.59 -27.78
C TYR A 548 4.70 2.80 -29.07
N TYR A 549 3.67 3.15 -29.84
CA TYR A 549 3.36 2.47 -31.11
C TYR A 549 4.34 2.82 -32.21
N LEU A 550 4.68 4.10 -32.36
CA LEU A 550 5.71 4.52 -33.33
C LEU A 550 7.08 3.96 -32.95
N LYS A 551 7.41 3.99 -31.66
CA LYS A 551 8.62 3.35 -31.11
C LYS A 551 8.66 1.85 -31.45
N THR A 552 7.58 1.12 -31.19
CA THR A 552 7.48 -0.31 -31.52
C THR A 552 7.61 -0.56 -33.02
N GLY A 553 6.98 0.27 -33.85
CA GLY A 553 7.11 0.20 -35.31
C GLY A 553 8.56 0.42 -35.77
N ALA A 554 9.25 1.42 -35.22
CA ALA A 554 10.64 1.69 -35.55
C ALA A 554 11.60 0.58 -35.08
N GLU A 555 11.40 0.00 -33.89
CA GLU A 555 12.29 -1.03 -33.36
C GLU A 555 12.01 -2.45 -33.92
N MET A 556 10.75 -2.81 -34.12
CA MET A 556 10.32 -4.18 -34.45
C MET A 556 9.54 -4.28 -35.78
N GLY A 557 9.35 -3.17 -36.49
CA GLY A 557 8.64 -3.12 -37.76
C GLY A 557 7.15 -3.39 -37.65
N VAL A 558 6.50 -3.56 -38.80
CA VAL A 558 5.07 -3.88 -38.87
C VAL A 558 4.73 -5.22 -38.21
N LEU A 559 5.68 -6.17 -38.19
CA LEU A 559 5.48 -7.47 -37.56
C LEU A 559 5.35 -7.34 -36.04
N GLY A 560 6.28 -6.60 -35.40
CA GLY A 560 6.21 -6.34 -33.96
C GLY A 560 5.03 -5.48 -33.57
N LEU A 561 4.74 -4.42 -34.33
CA LEU A 561 3.57 -3.59 -34.09
C LEU A 561 2.26 -4.38 -34.23
N GLY A 562 2.14 -5.22 -35.26
CA GLY A 562 0.98 -6.10 -35.45
C GLY A 562 0.80 -7.08 -34.31
N ALA A 563 1.89 -7.70 -33.84
CA ALA A 563 1.87 -8.60 -32.69
C ALA A 563 1.47 -7.88 -31.39
N LEU A 564 1.99 -6.67 -31.16
CA LEU A 564 1.60 -5.83 -30.02
C LEU A 564 0.11 -5.48 -30.07
N LEU A 565 -0.38 -5.02 -31.22
CA LEU A 565 -1.80 -4.65 -31.39
C LEU A 565 -2.70 -5.85 -31.17
N TRP A 566 -2.34 -7.04 -31.67
CA TRP A 566 -3.10 -8.26 -31.40
C TRP A 566 -3.11 -8.61 -29.91
N LEU A 567 -1.97 -8.49 -29.23
CA LEU A 567 -1.88 -8.70 -27.78
C LEU A 567 -2.78 -7.72 -27.00
N LEU A 568 -2.75 -6.44 -27.33
CA LEU A 568 -3.59 -5.42 -26.69
C LEU A 568 -5.08 -5.67 -26.97
N LEU A 569 -5.45 -6.05 -28.19
CA LEU A 569 -6.83 -6.43 -28.53
C LEU A 569 -7.28 -7.66 -27.74
N ALA A 570 -6.39 -8.63 -27.52
CA ALA A 570 -6.68 -9.79 -26.68
C ALA A 570 -6.92 -9.41 -25.21
N VAL A 571 -6.15 -8.44 -24.67
CA VAL A 571 -6.38 -7.87 -23.33
C VAL A 571 -7.77 -7.24 -23.24
N LEU A 572 -8.17 -6.45 -24.24
CA LEU A 572 -9.50 -5.82 -24.27
C LEU A 572 -10.61 -6.87 -24.38
N ARG A 573 -10.45 -7.90 -25.22
CA ARG A 573 -11.40 -9.02 -25.34
C ARG A 573 -11.52 -9.80 -24.03
N ALA A 574 -10.40 -10.09 -23.37
CA ALA A 574 -10.39 -10.79 -22.09
C ALA A 574 -11.07 -9.96 -21.01
N GLY A 575 -10.89 -8.63 -21.01
CA GLY A 575 -11.60 -7.72 -20.10
C GLY A 575 -13.11 -7.71 -20.33
N ALA A 576 -13.55 -7.54 -21.57
CA ALA A 576 -14.99 -7.57 -21.91
C ALA A 576 -15.63 -8.91 -21.51
N HIS A 577 -14.95 -10.02 -21.81
CA HIS A 577 -15.40 -11.36 -21.44
C HIS A 577 -15.48 -11.54 -19.92
N THR A 578 -14.49 -11.04 -19.17
CA THR A 578 -14.47 -11.07 -17.71
C THR A 578 -15.67 -10.32 -17.13
N VAL A 579 -15.92 -9.10 -17.59
CA VAL A 579 -17.05 -8.27 -17.10
C VAL A 579 -18.40 -8.95 -17.40
N TYR A 580 -18.51 -9.64 -18.53
CA TYR A 580 -19.71 -10.39 -18.90
C TYR A 580 -19.96 -11.62 -18.01
N GLN A 581 -18.90 -12.34 -17.62
CA GLN A 581 -19.03 -13.55 -16.79
C GLN A 581 -19.39 -13.24 -15.33
N LEU A 582 -18.93 -12.11 -14.79
CA LEU A 582 -19.06 -11.79 -13.37
C LEU A 582 -20.50 -11.43 -12.98
N LYS A 583 -20.98 -12.05 -11.91
CA LYS A 583 -22.35 -11.87 -11.40
C LYS A 583 -22.41 -10.97 -10.17
N ASP A 584 -21.42 -11.03 -9.30
CA ASP A 584 -21.34 -10.18 -8.12
C ASP A 584 -21.06 -8.73 -8.53
N PRO A 585 -21.88 -7.76 -8.08
CA PRO A 585 -21.71 -6.36 -8.46
C PRO A 585 -20.34 -5.79 -8.13
N TRP A 586 -19.75 -6.17 -6.98
CA TRP A 586 -18.45 -5.66 -6.56
C TRP A 586 -17.34 -6.17 -7.49
N PHE A 587 -17.33 -7.46 -7.82
CA PHE A 587 -16.37 -8.01 -8.79
C PHE A 587 -16.58 -7.44 -10.19
N ARG A 588 -17.83 -7.31 -10.65
CA ARG A 588 -18.14 -6.74 -11.97
C ARG A 588 -17.73 -5.27 -12.08
N GLY A 589 -17.96 -4.46 -11.03
CA GLY A 589 -17.51 -3.08 -10.96
C GLY A 589 -15.98 -2.94 -10.95
N LEU A 590 -15.29 -3.81 -10.21
CA LEU A 590 -13.84 -3.90 -10.21
C LEU A 590 -13.29 -4.24 -11.60
N ALA A 591 -13.83 -5.28 -12.25
CA ALA A 591 -13.41 -5.72 -13.58
C ALA A 591 -13.61 -4.63 -14.62
N GLY A 592 -14.79 -3.98 -14.60
CA GLY A 592 -15.10 -2.87 -15.50
C GLY A 592 -14.17 -1.68 -15.29
N GLY A 593 -13.86 -1.35 -14.04
CA GLY A 593 -12.93 -0.29 -13.70
C GLY A 593 -11.50 -0.59 -14.14
N ILE A 594 -11.01 -1.81 -13.93
CA ILE A 594 -9.70 -2.22 -14.44
C ILE A 594 -9.68 -2.15 -15.98
N MET A 595 -10.68 -2.70 -16.66
CA MET A 595 -10.76 -2.67 -18.13
C MET A 595 -10.72 -1.24 -18.66
N ALA A 596 -11.48 -0.32 -18.05
CA ALA A 596 -11.47 1.10 -18.40
C ALA A 596 -10.11 1.76 -18.18
N GLY A 597 -9.41 1.42 -17.09
CA GLY A 597 -8.06 1.89 -16.84
C GLY A 597 -7.04 1.37 -17.85
N LEU A 598 -7.12 0.08 -18.22
CA LEU A 598 -6.26 -0.51 -19.26
C LEU A 598 -6.49 0.15 -20.63
N VAL A 599 -7.76 0.41 -20.99
CA VAL A 599 -8.11 1.19 -22.19
C VAL A 599 -7.47 2.57 -22.13
N ALA A 600 -7.57 3.28 -21.00
CA ALA A 600 -6.97 4.60 -20.86
C ALA A 600 -5.45 4.55 -21.13
N VAL A 601 -4.73 3.58 -20.55
CA VAL A 601 -3.28 3.44 -20.79
C VAL A 601 -2.95 3.09 -22.24
N ILE A 602 -3.73 2.22 -22.89
CA ILE A 602 -3.59 1.90 -24.32
C ILE A 602 -3.71 3.18 -25.17
N PHE A 603 -4.76 3.97 -24.96
CA PHE A 603 -4.96 5.22 -25.70
C PHE A 603 -3.88 6.27 -25.37
N HIS A 604 -3.44 6.35 -24.11
CA HIS A 604 -2.42 7.31 -23.75
C HIS A 604 -1.07 6.99 -24.41
N ASN A 605 -0.75 5.71 -24.63
CA ASN A 605 0.45 5.27 -25.34
C ASN A 605 0.51 5.72 -26.82
N MET A 606 -0.57 6.30 -27.36
CA MET A 606 -0.57 6.94 -28.68
C MET A 606 0.17 8.27 -28.69
N VAL A 607 0.15 9.00 -27.56
CA VAL A 607 0.66 10.39 -27.44
C VAL A 607 1.67 10.57 -26.30
N GLU A 608 2.06 9.47 -25.67
CA GLU A 608 3.08 9.36 -24.66
C GLU A 608 3.68 7.94 -24.75
N ASN A 609 4.88 7.74 -24.23
CA ASN A 609 5.52 6.44 -24.23
C ASN A 609 5.61 5.88 -22.80
N VAL A 610 4.46 5.62 -22.18
CA VAL A 610 4.41 5.20 -20.77
C VAL A 610 4.79 3.74 -20.54
N PHE A 611 4.78 2.90 -21.56
CA PHE A 611 5.26 1.51 -21.44
C PHE A 611 6.79 1.40 -21.33
N GLU A 612 7.54 2.45 -21.66
CA GLU A 612 8.97 2.55 -21.35
C GLU A 612 9.25 2.92 -19.88
N VAL A 613 8.20 3.19 -19.09
CA VAL A 613 8.33 3.42 -17.64
C VAL A 613 8.03 2.10 -16.91
N PRO A 614 9.04 1.45 -16.29
CA PRO A 614 8.91 0.14 -15.63
C PRO A 614 7.69 0.00 -14.73
N MET A 615 7.45 1.00 -13.88
CA MET A 615 6.28 1.08 -13.01
C MET A 615 4.95 0.97 -13.77
N MET A 616 4.78 1.69 -14.88
CA MET A 616 3.51 1.74 -15.61
C MET A 616 3.22 0.44 -16.34
N VAL A 617 4.22 -0.13 -17.01
CA VAL A 617 4.06 -1.43 -17.69
C VAL A 617 3.85 -2.56 -16.69
N THR A 618 4.51 -2.50 -15.53
CA THR A 618 4.27 -3.43 -14.41
C THR A 618 2.83 -3.34 -13.91
N TYR A 619 2.32 -2.13 -13.63
CA TYR A 619 0.93 -1.97 -13.21
C TYR A 619 -0.07 -2.41 -14.27
N PHE A 620 0.19 -2.12 -15.55
CA PHE A 620 -0.67 -2.57 -16.65
C PHE A 620 -0.87 -4.09 -16.63
N TRP A 621 0.24 -4.86 -16.60
CA TRP A 621 0.18 -6.32 -16.58
C TRP A 621 -0.32 -6.90 -15.26
N PHE A 622 0.00 -6.25 -14.13
CA PHE A 622 -0.56 -6.58 -12.83
C PHE A 622 -2.08 -6.46 -12.81
N PHE A 623 -2.65 -5.34 -13.27
CA PHE A 623 -4.11 -5.17 -13.32
C PHE A 623 -4.76 -6.11 -14.35
N ALA A 624 -4.13 -6.34 -15.50
CA ALA A 624 -4.61 -7.36 -16.44
C ALA A 624 -4.67 -8.76 -15.80
N GLY A 625 -3.67 -9.11 -14.96
CA GLY A 625 -3.63 -10.37 -14.23
C GLY A 625 -4.70 -10.47 -13.15
N ILE A 626 -4.96 -9.38 -12.41
CA ILE A 626 -6.09 -9.31 -11.47
C ILE A 626 -7.40 -9.55 -12.22
N MET A 627 -7.64 -8.81 -13.30
CA MET A 627 -8.87 -8.84 -14.08
C MET A 627 -9.20 -10.25 -14.57
N VAL A 628 -8.27 -10.91 -15.27
CA VAL A 628 -8.48 -12.26 -15.80
C VAL A 628 -8.67 -13.31 -14.70
N SER A 629 -8.19 -13.05 -13.48
CA SER A 629 -8.36 -13.96 -12.35
C SER A 629 -9.75 -13.88 -11.71
N LEU A 630 -10.49 -12.79 -11.90
CA LEU A 630 -11.74 -12.53 -11.16
C LEU A 630 -12.83 -13.60 -11.35
N PRO A 631 -13.14 -14.09 -12.56
CA PRO A 631 -14.26 -15.04 -12.74
C PRO A 631 -14.05 -16.34 -11.98
N ARG A 632 -12.82 -16.85 -11.98
CA ARG A 632 -12.42 -18.02 -11.18
C ARG A 632 -12.60 -17.76 -9.68
N LEU A 633 -12.14 -16.61 -9.21
CA LEU A 633 -12.17 -16.27 -7.79
C LEU A 633 -13.60 -16.05 -7.29
N GLU A 634 -14.47 -15.47 -8.11
CA GLU A 634 -15.91 -15.39 -7.85
C GLU A 634 -16.53 -16.79 -7.82
N GLY A 635 -16.25 -17.65 -8.81
CA GLY A 635 -16.73 -19.03 -8.87
C GLY A 635 -16.43 -19.83 -7.59
N SER A 636 -15.23 -19.66 -7.02
CA SER A 636 -14.82 -20.32 -5.77
C SER A 636 -15.61 -19.91 -4.51
N THR A 637 -16.35 -18.79 -4.55
CA THR A 637 -17.25 -18.38 -3.45
C THR A 637 -18.62 -19.05 -3.50
N THR A 638 -18.99 -19.64 -4.63
CA THR A 638 -20.23 -20.39 -4.78
C THR A 638 -19.95 -21.82 -4.32
N PRO A 639 -20.58 -22.31 -3.23
CA PRO A 639 -20.46 -23.73 -2.88
C PRO A 639 -20.90 -24.57 -4.07
N ALA A 640 -20.23 -25.69 -4.32
CA ALA A 640 -20.74 -26.76 -5.15
C ALA A 640 -21.98 -27.38 -4.47
N SER A 641 -23.08 -26.65 -4.43
CA SER A 641 -24.40 -27.10 -3.99
C SER A 641 -25.38 -26.89 -5.14
N SER A 642 -25.20 -27.68 -6.19
CA SER A 642 -26.24 -27.99 -7.17
C SER A 642 -25.89 -29.30 -7.89
N VAL A 643 -25.54 -30.33 -7.11
CA VAL A 643 -25.97 -31.67 -7.53
C VAL A 643 -27.46 -31.70 -7.19
N PRO A 644 -28.37 -31.87 -8.17
CA PRO A 644 -29.78 -32.06 -7.86
C PRO A 644 -29.89 -33.37 -7.06
N GLU A 645 -30.33 -33.26 -5.82
CA GLU A 645 -30.59 -34.39 -4.93
C GLU A 645 -31.92 -35.07 -5.30
N THR A 646 -32.10 -35.43 -6.58
CA THR A 646 -33.34 -36.05 -7.10
C THR A 646 -33.12 -37.20 -8.08
N ALA A 647 -31.95 -37.85 -8.09
CA ALA A 647 -31.67 -38.94 -9.06
C ALA A 647 -31.55 -40.36 -8.46
N TRP A 648 -32.04 -40.64 -7.25
CA TRP A 648 -31.91 -41.98 -6.64
C TRP A 648 -33.17 -42.57 -6.00
N LEU A 649 -34.38 -42.25 -6.50
CA LEU A 649 -35.62 -42.86 -5.99
C LEU A 649 -36.56 -43.49 -7.02
N GLU A 650 -36.07 -43.88 -8.20
CA GLU A 650 -36.85 -44.72 -9.12
C GLU A 650 -35.99 -45.85 -9.67
N THR A 651 -35.96 -46.97 -8.94
CA THR A 651 -35.91 -48.34 -9.48
C THR A 651 -36.36 -49.27 -8.35
N GLY A 652 -37.68 -49.28 -8.16
CA GLY A 652 -38.40 -50.31 -7.42
C GLY A 652 -39.66 -50.60 -8.21
N ASP A 653 -39.54 -51.51 -9.18
CA ASP A 653 -40.53 -52.51 -9.61
C ASP A 653 -39.90 -53.41 -10.68
#